data_AF-A0A2D9T6G0-F1
#
_entry.id   AF-A0A2D9T6G0-F1
#
_cell.length_a   1.000
_cell.length_b   1.000
_cell.length_c   1.000
_cell.angle_alpha   90.00
_cell.angle_beta   90.00
_cell.angle_gamma   90.00
#
_symmetry.space_group_name_H-M   'P 1'
#
loop_
_entity.id
_entity.type
_entity.pdbx_description
1 polymer ?
#
loop_
_entity_poly.entity_id
_entity_poly.type
_entity_poly.pdbx_seq_one_letter_code
_entity_poly.pdbx_strand_id
1 'polypeptide(L)'
;MTWDVVQSLGSGPLDFRVVIEGLPLIFCTEGLEPGTQADGRVRVWGLDRSTIAWEERTHLVDPVGKVTGFRLALRDTANVVEEWATLLFTKRPSFVGYVDQAVIERTDTSFTLSTVGGLNLGDTLHVGAEAMRITGASGRVVTVDRGIWDTQPVRHARTVGEDLIEVEATNVAVSTMGRRVWVYAHGAGESAVSELGTLVYKGVVGKEPRESSPGQWSIPVDAMTKILDQDLAVSTGEIRLRGITYGREGGGLKILLRQRDTNDTDGAIEHDAAIQLFGHWDTQSEFLTALQAYIDVATSGWETEFEAVGTPAGRWTIQARTGSAVRYPEAYAISDVDGEAQGMVGQTGTFRATITTADTFQLGWIVEGSEHLRRVPRHSWTQRLHSANRLSDASWESAFANAPRFGNDAPSHLGSDLYLYGAEEALAGDSLSIQGHAFEITEVDPAEGRVRAHSGFADGALQLPSDVEPRVWSGDQVPDLRITSIIGGETNLGGFMSALVAQSLDRTGEPGIPFLRDDDFDVATFEAITAAIAGEAPYLQARSYAFHESITLRELLTHELRLHGAYLYLTADWKLGAKRLAAPVNPDHDITAAIDRRTDEGFGAVDLSTDVVNVVEIRTGYVVDEDGKGEFKGDQFRIHETRSQSRSRIRRQMDIATPIVSSSTITRQDAQRIASPYIAILGQPFQVITLPVMRSAYPVLVGDTVRFSTPQLPDDGRRGIDNALALVVGRKWNPSAPGGQLTLFRTLEDFGSYAPSAKVTGWSLTGGTTEFTLATAAREYGPEGTSDAGFFFADDEVTLTEWATNGRVYRGKVTAVTAPLFGPGAISIAFQCPLPSFSSSTWTLELPLHQIATAAQREYGYVGDYFGQLSTSEPSSRVGP
;
A
#
# COMPACT_ATOMS: atom_id res chain seq x y z
N MET A 1 39.66 -5.71 1.53
CA MET A 1 38.90 -5.34 2.74
C MET A 1 37.45 -5.55 2.41
N THR A 2 36.75 -6.39 3.18
CA THR A 2 35.31 -6.66 2.98
C THR A 2 34.45 -5.61 3.69
N TRP A 3 33.15 -5.57 3.39
CA TRP A 3 32.21 -4.71 4.12
C TRP A 3 32.26 -4.92 5.63
N ASP A 4 32.28 -6.16 6.11
CA ASP A 4 32.38 -6.49 7.54
C ASP A 4 33.67 -5.96 8.19
N VAL A 5 34.78 -5.93 7.44
CA VAL A 5 36.02 -5.34 7.92
C VAL A 5 35.90 -3.82 8.00
N VAL A 6 35.24 -3.18 7.03
CA VAL A 6 34.96 -1.72 7.09
C VAL A 6 34.05 -1.37 8.26
N GLN A 7 33.02 -2.18 8.54
CA GLN A 7 32.14 -2.01 9.69
C GLN A 7 32.90 -2.16 11.00
N SER A 8 33.66 -3.25 11.19
CA SER A 8 34.40 -3.50 12.43
C SER A 8 35.48 -2.45 12.71
N LEU A 9 36.12 -1.90 11.68
CA LEU A 9 37.07 -0.80 11.80
C LEU A 9 36.40 0.58 11.95
N GLY A 10 35.09 0.67 11.73
CA GLY A 10 34.34 1.93 11.70
C GLY A 10 34.78 2.91 10.60
N SER A 11 35.65 2.49 9.67
CA SER A 11 36.26 3.34 8.65
C SER A 11 36.77 2.51 7.47
N GLY A 12 36.88 3.16 6.31
CA GLY A 12 37.43 2.55 5.10
C GLY A 12 36.76 3.05 3.82
N PRO A 13 37.45 2.93 2.67
CA PRO A 13 36.87 3.20 1.36
C PRO A 13 35.73 2.22 1.06
N LEU A 14 34.67 2.75 0.46
CA LEU A 14 33.48 2.00 0.05
C LEU A 14 33.13 2.33 -1.38
N ASP A 15 32.72 1.30 -2.09
CA ASP A 15 32.14 1.37 -3.41
C ASP A 15 30.74 0.78 -3.40
N PHE A 16 29.90 1.23 -4.33
CA PHE A 16 28.50 0.83 -4.38
C PHE A 16 28.14 0.36 -5.77
N ARG A 17 27.19 -0.56 -5.83
CA ARG A 17 26.43 -0.84 -7.04
C ARG A 17 24.94 -0.79 -6.74
N VAL A 18 24.18 -0.37 -7.73
CA VAL A 18 22.72 -0.35 -7.69
C VAL A 18 22.17 -1.23 -8.79
N VAL A 19 21.32 -2.16 -8.37
CA VAL A 19 20.56 -3.05 -9.25
C VAL A 19 19.12 -2.58 -9.20
N ILE A 20 18.53 -2.31 -10.37
CA ILE A 20 17.10 -2.05 -10.52
C ILE A 20 16.49 -3.27 -11.20
N GLU A 21 15.44 -3.78 -10.59
CA GLU A 21 14.73 -4.98 -11.01
C GLU A 21 14.34 -4.95 -12.50
N GLY A 22 14.58 -6.02 -13.24
CA GLY A 22 14.21 -6.13 -14.64
C GLY A 22 14.92 -5.17 -15.59
N LEU A 23 15.99 -4.48 -15.16
CA LEU A 23 16.83 -3.70 -16.08
C LEU A 23 18.11 -4.47 -16.46
N PRO A 24 18.61 -4.25 -17.69
CA PRO A 24 19.84 -4.90 -18.18
C PRO A 24 21.12 -4.31 -17.61
N LEU A 25 21.06 -3.14 -16.95
CA LEU A 25 22.23 -2.42 -16.48
C LEU A 25 22.33 -2.42 -14.96
N ILE A 26 23.56 -2.45 -14.46
CA ILE A 26 23.90 -2.28 -13.06
C ILE A 26 24.83 -1.07 -12.94
N PHE A 27 24.41 -0.07 -12.19
CA PHE A 27 25.18 1.16 -12.05
C PHE A 27 26.14 1.06 -10.87
N CYS A 28 27.41 1.32 -11.12
CA CYS A 28 28.48 1.19 -10.13
C CYS A 28 29.23 2.50 -9.92
N THR A 29 29.84 2.65 -8.74
CA THR A 29 30.87 3.67 -8.49
C THR A 29 32.18 3.31 -9.21
N GLU A 30 33.07 4.28 -9.37
CA GLU A 30 34.31 4.12 -10.15
C GLU A 30 35.27 3.05 -9.61
N GLY A 31 35.17 2.67 -8.33
CA GLY A 31 36.03 1.63 -7.74
C GLY A 31 35.65 0.20 -8.11
N LEU A 32 34.52 -0.03 -8.80
CA LEU A 32 34.10 -1.34 -9.29
C LEU A 32 34.30 -1.43 -10.81
N GLU A 33 34.87 -2.55 -11.30
CA GLU A 33 35.10 -2.73 -12.74
C GLU A 33 33.78 -2.95 -13.51
N PRO A 34 33.59 -2.28 -14.66
CA PRO A 34 32.52 -2.58 -15.60
C PRO A 34 32.69 -3.97 -16.21
N GLY A 35 31.59 -4.60 -16.61
CA GLY A 35 31.61 -5.92 -17.23
C GLY A 35 30.26 -6.62 -17.26
N THR A 36 30.14 -7.64 -18.11
CA THR A 36 28.92 -8.46 -18.22
C THR A 36 28.91 -9.56 -17.17
N GLN A 37 27.81 -9.68 -16.44
CA GLN A 37 27.57 -10.72 -15.45
C GLN A 37 27.06 -12.02 -16.09
N ALA A 38 27.03 -13.10 -15.30
CA ALA A 38 26.53 -14.40 -15.76
C ALA A 38 25.04 -14.37 -16.14
N ASP A 39 24.24 -13.50 -15.51
CA ASP A 39 22.82 -13.28 -15.83
C ASP A 39 22.60 -12.42 -17.10
N GLY A 40 23.69 -11.94 -17.72
CA GLY A 40 23.68 -11.11 -18.92
C GLY A 40 23.57 -9.60 -18.65
N ARG A 41 23.43 -9.15 -17.40
CA ARG A 41 23.44 -7.72 -17.09
C ARG A 41 24.83 -7.13 -17.28
N VAL A 42 24.88 -5.85 -17.64
CA VAL A 42 26.13 -5.10 -17.83
C VAL A 42 26.33 -4.13 -16.68
N ARG A 43 27.44 -4.27 -15.96
CA ARG A 43 27.88 -3.28 -14.98
C ARG A 43 28.51 -2.10 -15.71
N VAL A 44 28.08 -0.90 -15.37
CA VAL A 44 28.52 0.35 -15.97
C VAL A 44 28.84 1.37 -14.88
N TRP A 45 29.79 2.26 -15.13
CA TRP A 45 30.02 3.39 -14.24
C TRP A 45 28.93 4.45 -14.38
N GLY A 46 28.77 5.27 -13.35
CA GLY A 46 27.89 6.42 -13.36
C GLY A 46 27.16 6.67 -12.06
N LEU A 47 27.29 5.80 -11.06
CA LEU A 47 26.64 5.98 -9.78
C LEU A 47 27.32 7.07 -8.93
N ASP A 48 26.57 8.10 -8.57
CA ASP A 48 27.04 9.14 -7.65
C ASP A 48 26.82 8.72 -6.19
N ARG A 49 27.89 8.23 -5.54
CA ARG A 49 27.89 7.78 -4.15
C ARG A 49 27.37 8.82 -3.15
N SER A 50 27.52 10.12 -3.45
CA SER A 50 27.16 11.20 -2.51
C SER A 50 25.66 11.35 -2.31
N THR A 51 24.87 10.77 -3.22
CA THR A 51 23.41 10.84 -3.21
C THR A 51 22.74 9.68 -2.49
N ILE A 52 23.51 8.65 -2.15
CA ILE A 52 23.03 7.50 -1.38
C ILE A 52 23.01 7.91 0.09
N ALA A 53 21.82 8.01 0.64
CA ALA A 53 21.59 8.16 2.06
C ALA A 53 20.18 7.63 2.35
N TRP A 54 19.90 7.14 3.54
CA TRP A 54 18.53 6.76 3.89
C TRP A 54 18.30 6.94 5.37
N GLU A 55 17.04 6.96 5.74
CA GLU A 55 16.62 7.13 7.11
C GLU A 55 15.41 6.25 7.40
N GLU A 56 15.51 5.48 8.47
CA GLU A 56 14.44 4.67 9.01
C GLU A 56 14.02 5.27 10.34
N ARG A 57 12.72 5.44 10.54
CA ARG A 57 12.14 5.79 11.84
C ARG A 57 10.91 4.92 12.07
N THR A 58 10.71 4.46 13.29
CA THR A 58 9.42 3.94 13.73
C THR A 58 8.80 4.91 14.71
N HIS A 59 7.53 5.22 14.48
CA HIS A 59 6.74 5.96 15.44
C HIS A 59 6.01 4.93 16.28
N LEU A 60 6.33 4.76 17.56
CA LEU A 60 5.72 3.69 18.38
C LEU A 60 4.19 3.80 18.49
N VAL A 61 3.61 4.96 18.17
CA VAL A 61 2.15 5.20 18.05
C VAL A 61 1.61 4.73 16.69
N ASP A 62 2.39 4.89 15.64
CA ASP A 62 2.09 4.47 14.26
C ASP A 62 2.96 3.27 13.87
N PRO A 63 2.47 2.04 14.09
CA PRO A 63 3.26 0.82 14.01
C PRO A 63 3.88 0.58 12.64
N VAL A 64 3.42 1.18 11.55
CA VAL A 64 4.01 0.95 10.23
C VAL A 64 5.35 1.66 10.06
N GLY A 65 5.64 2.65 10.91
CA GLY A 65 6.86 3.44 10.83
C GLY A 65 6.95 4.29 9.57
N LYS A 66 8.00 5.11 9.52
CA LYS A 66 8.33 5.99 8.41
C LYS A 66 9.77 5.73 7.98
N VAL A 67 9.92 5.11 6.82
CA VAL A 67 11.22 4.99 6.18
C VAL A 67 11.26 5.94 4.99
N THR A 68 12.27 6.79 4.97
CA THR A 68 12.52 7.71 3.86
C THR A 68 13.62 7.13 3.00
N GLY A 69 13.33 6.94 1.72
CA GLY A 69 14.34 6.64 0.73
C GLY A 69 15.13 7.87 0.30
N PHE A 70 15.63 7.87 -0.93
CA PHE A 70 16.53 8.92 -1.43
C PHE A 70 16.42 9.13 -2.94
N ARG A 71 17.20 10.08 -3.45
CA ARG A 71 17.30 10.31 -4.89
C ARG A 71 18.63 9.78 -5.37
N LEU A 72 18.60 8.65 -6.04
CA LEU A 72 19.76 8.10 -6.73
C LEU A 72 20.14 9.02 -7.89
N ALA A 73 21.39 9.49 -7.94
CA ALA A 73 21.91 10.19 -9.10
C ALA A 73 22.83 9.30 -9.93
N LEU A 74 22.54 9.26 -11.23
CA LEU A 74 23.34 8.57 -12.25
C LEU A 74 23.91 9.60 -13.21
N ARG A 75 25.15 9.42 -13.64
CA ARG A 75 25.86 10.30 -14.57
C ARG A 75 26.45 9.48 -15.69
N ASP A 76 26.21 9.89 -16.92
CA ASP A 76 26.94 9.39 -18.07
C ASP A 76 28.39 9.88 -17.97
N THR A 77 29.32 8.93 -17.82
CA THR A 77 30.74 9.25 -17.65
C THR A 77 31.36 9.63 -18.99
N ALA A 78 31.97 10.81 -19.07
CA ALA A 78 32.59 11.34 -20.30
C ALA A 78 33.69 10.45 -20.92
N ASN A 79 34.21 9.47 -20.16
CA ASN A 79 35.25 8.54 -20.61
C ASN A 79 34.68 7.29 -21.29
N VAL A 80 33.37 7.10 -21.33
CA VAL A 80 32.72 5.97 -21.98
C VAL A 80 32.02 6.49 -23.23
N VAL A 81 32.25 5.82 -24.36
CA VAL A 81 31.67 6.18 -25.67
C VAL A 81 30.13 6.09 -25.66
N GLU A 82 29.57 5.37 -24.68
CA GLU A 82 28.16 5.06 -24.55
C GLU A 82 27.57 5.79 -23.33
N GLU A 83 26.60 6.67 -23.61
CA GLU A 83 25.77 7.39 -22.63
C GLU A 83 24.72 6.42 -22.05
N TRP A 84 25.18 5.45 -21.23
CA TRP A 84 24.39 4.30 -20.79
C TRP A 84 23.08 4.64 -20.07
N ALA A 85 23.08 5.61 -19.16
CA ALA A 85 21.87 6.00 -18.43
C ALA A 85 20.86 6.65 -19.38
N THR A 86 21.35 7.57 -20.23
CA THR A 86 20.51 8.21 -21.26
C THR A 86 19.97 7.20 -22.26
N LEU A 87 20.79 6.25 -22.73
CA LEU A 87 20.35 5.17 -23.59
C LEU A 87 19.24 4.36 -22.91
N LEU A 88 19.42 3.95 -21.65
CA LEU A 88 18.45 3.11 -20.95
C LEU A 88 17.09 3.81 -20.77
N PHE A 89 17.08 5.05 -20.28
CA PHE A 89 15.83 5.74 -19.89
C PHE A 89 15.14 6.49 -21.04
N THR A 90 15.83 6.71 -22.17
CA THR A 90 15.21 7.32 -23.37
C THR A 90 14.83 6.30 -24.44
N LYS A 91 15.29 5.05 -24.32
CA LYS A 91 15.01 3.99 -25.29
C LYS A 91 13.51 3.69 -25.33
N ARG A 92 12.92 3.88 -26.50
CA ARG A 92 11.56 3.43 -26.78
C ARG A 92 11.56 1.95 -27.15
N PRO A 93 10.50 1.19 -26.81
CA PRO A 93 10.33 -0.16 -27.32
C PRO A 93 10.42 -0.16 -28.85
N SER A 94 11.27 -1.02 -29.41
CA SER A 94 11.30 -1.25 -30.87
C SER A 94 10.35 -2.38 -31.27
N PHE A 95 9.89 -3.16 -30.29
CA PHE A 95 8.84 -4.16 -30.42
C PHE A 95 7.73 -3.86 -29.43
N VAL A 96 6.49 -3.90 -29.90
CA VAL A 96 5.26 -3.86 -29.11
C VAL A 96 4.34 -4.94 -29.65
N GLY A 97 4.01 -5.91 -28.79
CA GLY A 97 3.01 -6.93 -29.04
C GLY A 97 2.02 -7.00 -27.87
N TYR A 98 0.96 -7.77 -28.02
CA TYR A 98 -0.05 -7.97 -26.98
C TYR A 98 -0.25 -9.46 -26.75
N VAL A 99 -0.47 -9.86 -25.50
CA VAL A 99 -0.78 -11.25 -25.17
C VAL A 99 -2.11 -11.64 -25.81
N ASP A 100 -2.10 -12.70 -26.63
CA ASP A 100 -3.29 -13.19 -27.38
C ASP A 100 -3.99 -14.37 -26.68
N GLN A 101 -3.49 -14.80 -25.53
CA GLN A 101 -4.14 -15.79 -24.68
C GLN A 101 -4.83 -15.11 -23.49
N ALA A 102 -5.88 -15.72 -22.97
CA ALA A 102 -6.63 -15.17 -21.84
C ALA A 102 -5.76 -15.03 -20.59
N VAL A 103 -4.90 -16.03 -20.33
CA VAL A 103 -4.04 -16.10 -19.14
C VAL A 103 -2.66 -16.65 -19.52
N ILE A 104 -1.59 -16.07 -18.98
CA ILE A 104 -0.25 -16.65 -18.90
C ILE A 104 -0.03 -17.07 -17.44
N GLU A 105 -0.02 -18.38 -17.17
CA GLU A 105 0.24 -18.92 -15.84
C GLU A 105 1.71 -18.75 -15.46
N ARG A 106 2.05 -18.65 -14.17
CA ARG A 106 3.45 -18.43 -13.72
C ARG A 106 4.44 -19.48 -14.22
N THR A 107 3.97 -20.71 -14.39
CA THR A 107 4.77 -21.86 -14.83
C THR A 107 4.86 -21.98 -16.35
N ASP A 108 4.09 -21.19 -17.11
CA ASP A 108 4.11 -21.25 -18.56
C ASP A 108 5.47 -20.79 -19.07
N THR A 109 6.10 -21.62 -19.90
CA THR A 109 7.35 -21.27 -20.60
C THR A 109 7.09 -20.87 -22.06
N SER A 110 5.84 -20.86 -22.50
CA SER A 110 5.46 -20.43 -23.84
C SER A 110 4.04 -19.86 -23.88
N PHE A 111 3.84 -18.82 -24.67
CA PHE A 111 2.53 -18.17 -24.83
C PHE A 111 2.39 -17.51 -26.21
N THR A 112 1.17 -17.12 -26.57
CA THR A 112 0.89 -16.47 -27.85
C THR A 112 0.83 -14.95 -27.76
N LEU A 113 1.44 -14.28 -28.75
CA LEU A 113 1.39 -12.83 -28.94
C LEU A 113 0.60 -12.44 -30.20
N SER A 114 0.13 -11.19 -30.25
CA SER A 114 -0.44 -10.55 -31.45
C SER A 114 0.51 -10.64 -32.66
N THR A 115 1.80 -10.45 -32.41
CA THR A 115 2.89 -10.61 -33.37
C THR A 115 4.17 -10.99 -32.64
N VAL A 116 5.08 -11.71 -33.31
CA VAL A 116 6.46 -11.94 -32.84
C VAL A 116 7.49 -11.32 -33.78
N GLY A 117 7.04 -10.59 -34.81
CA GLY A 117 7.91 -9.98 -35.80
C GLY A 117 8.84 -8.96 -35.16
N GLY A 118 10.15 -9.14 -35.32
CA GLY A 118 11.19 -8.28 -34.73
C GLY A 118 11.79 -8.80 -33.42
N LEU A 119 11.27 -9.89 -32.87
CA LEU A 119 11.88 -10.60 -31.75
C LEU A 119 12.90 -11.65 -32.25
N ASN A 120 14.05 -11.74 -31.59
CA ASN A 120 15.11 -12.71 -31.87
C ASN A 120 15.38 -13.59 -30.66
N LEU A 121 16.03 -14.74 -30.89
CA LEU A 121 16.55 -15.59 -29.83
C LEU A 121 17.54 -14.81 -28.95
N GLY A 122 17.35 -14.85 -27.64
CA GLY A 122 18.17 -14.13 -26.66
C GLY A 122 17.70 -12.71 -26.36
N ASP A 123 16.74 -12.17 -27.11
CA ASP A 123 16.14 -10.88 -26.79
C ASP A 123 15.40 -10.94 -25.44
N THR A 124 15.23 -9.79 -24.81
CA THR A 124 14.43 -9.66 -23.59
C THR A 124 13.03 -9.17 -23.95
N LEU A 125 12.03 -9.80 -23.36
CA LEU A 125 10.63 -9.42 -23.44
C LEU A 125 10.16 -9.04 -22.03
N HIS A 126 9.50 -7.89 -21.92
CA HIS A 126 8.86 -7.41 -20.71
C HIS A 126 7.36 -7.53 -20.85
N VAL A 127 6.72 -8.08 -19.82
CA VAL A 127 5.27 -8.14 -19.70
C VAL A 127 4.95 -7.63 -18.30
N GLY A 128 4.30 -6.47 -18.19
CA GLY A 128 4.17 -5.75 -16.92
C GLY A 128 5.53 -5.43 -16.28
N ALA A 129 5.73 -5.82 -15.02
CA ALA A 129 6.99 -5.66 -14.31
C ALA A 129 8.02 -6.78 -14.62
N GLU A 130 7.57 -7.91 -15.16
CA GLU A 130 8.41 -9.09 -15.41
C GLU A 130 9.35 -8.89 -16.60
N ALA A 131 10.54 -9.48 -16.52
CA ALA A 131 11.48 -9.61 -17.62
C ALA A 131 11.67 -11.09 -17.95
N MET A 132 11.61 -11.43 -19.23
CA MET A 132 11.70 -12.78 -19.75
C MET A 132 12.74 -12.83 -20.88
N ARG A 133 13.53 -13.89 -20.96
CA ARG A 133 14.49 -14.10 -22.05
C ARG A 133 13.89 -15.01 -23.10
N ILE A 134 13.90 -14.59 -24.37
CA ILE A 134 13.35 -15.40 -25.46
C ILE A 134 14.30 -16.57 -25.77
N THR A 135 13.79 -17.79 -25.64
CA THR A 135 14.47 -19.05 -25.97
C THR A 135 13.95 -19.69 -27.26
N GLY A 136 12.84 -19.19 -27.80
CA GLY A 136 12.33 -19.57 -29.11
C GLY A 136 11.18 -18.67 -29.58
N ALA A 137 10.99 -18.55 -30.89
CA ALA A 137 9.83 -17.87 -31.47
C ALA A 137 9.42 -18.58 -32.78
N SER A 138 8.16 -19.00 -32.88
CA SER A 138 7.61 -19.68 -34.04
C SER A 138 6.15 -19.32 -34.26
N GLY A 139 5.80 -18.80 -35.44
CA GLY A 139 4.44 -18.33 -35.72
C GLY A 139 4.07 -17.16 -34.81
N ARG A 140 3.06 -17.34 -33.96
CA ARG A 140 2.66 -16.38 -32.91
C ARG A 140 3.08 -16.82 -31.50
N VAL A 141 3.72 -17.98 -31.38
CA VAL A 141 4.14 -18.55 -30.10
C VAL A 141 5.55 -18.09 -29.79
N VAL A 142 5.74 -17.55 -28.60
CA VAL A 142 7.06 -17.26 -28.03
C VAL A 142 7.34 -18.28 -26.92
N THR A 143 8.59 -18.73 -26.81
CA THR A 143 9.10 -19.56 -25.72
C THR A 143 10.14 -18.75 -24.96
N VAL A 144 10.06 -18.75 -23.64
CA VAL A 144 10.85 -17.86 -22.77
C VAL A 144 11.40 -18.56 -21.53
N ASP A 145 12.54 -18.08 -21.05
CA ASP A 145 12.97 -18.23 -19.66
C ASP A 145 12.40 -17.04 -18.86
N ARG A 146 11.63 -17.32 -17.82
CA ARG A 146 10.89 -16.31 -17.04
C ARG A 146 11.65 -15.83 -15.83
N GLY A 147 11.26 -14.66 -15.31
CA GLY A 147 11.84 -14.11 -14.08
C GLY A 147 13.35 -13.83 -14.17
N ILE A 148 13.83 -13.32 -15.31
CA ILE A 148 15.24 -12.92 -15.42
C ILE A 148 15.45 -11.56 -14.72
N TRP A 149 16.71 -11.23 -14.41
CA TRP A 149 17.07 -9.93 -13.84
C TRP A 149 16.27 -9.58 -12.57
N ASP A 150 16.25 -10.51 -11.60
CA ASP A 150 15.58 -10.39 -10.30
C ASP A 150 14.06 -10.08 -10.38
N THR A 151 13.46 -10.20 -11.56
CA THR A 151 12.00 -10.24 -11.68
C THR A 151 11.51 -11.63 -11.26
N GLN A 152 10.25 -11.72 -10.84
CA GLN A 152 9.63 -13.01 -10.55
C GLN A 152 8.63 -13.38 -11.66
N PRO A 153 8.47 -14.67 -11.98
CA PRO A 153 7.38 -15.13 -12.83
C PRO A 153 6.03 -14.83 -12.16
N VAL A 154 5.22 -14.01 -12.81
CA VAL A 154 3.88 -13.61 -12.34
C VAL A 154 2.80 -14.08 -13.30
N ARG A 155 1.58 -14.28 -12.82
CA ARG A 155 0.46 -14.51 -13.73
C ARG A 155 0.12 -13.21 -14.47
N HIS A 156 -0.20 -13.30 -15.76
CA HIS A 156 -0.71 -12.18 -16.55
C HIS A 156 -2.08 -12.57 -17.11
N ALA A 157 -3.12 -11.83 -16.81
CA ALA A 157 -4.47 -12.07 -17.31
C ALA A 157 -4.94 -10.90 -18.18
N ARG A 158 -5.59 -11.22 -19.30
CA ARG A 158 -6.28 -10.25 -20.13
C ARG A 158 -7.70 -10.08 -19.60
N THR A 159 -8.11 -8.85 -19.30
CA THR A 159 -9.52 -8.56 -18.92
C THR A 159 -10.41 -8.62 -20.17
N VAL A 160 -11.69 -8.96 -19.99
CA VAL A 160 -12.69 -8.99 -21.07
C VAL A 160 -13.83 -8.03 -20.71
N GLY A 161 -14.32 -7.26 -21.69
CA GLY A 161 -15.46 -6.35 -21.48
C GLY A 161 -15.21 -4.93 -21.97
N GLU A 162 -15.95 -3.97 -21.40
CA GLU A 162 -15.80 -2.53 -21.69
C GLU A 162 -14.43 -2.00 -21.23
N ASP A 163 -13.86 -2.63 -20.20
CA ASP A 163 -12.52 -2.36 -19.67
C ASP A 163 -11.47 -3.37 -20.18
N LEU A 164 -11.53 -3.72 -21.46
CA LEU A 164 -10.51 -4.58 -22.10
C LEU A 164 -9.12 -3.91 -21.98
N ILE A 165 -8.29 -4.44 -21.09
CA ILE A 165 -6.88 -4.08 -20.95
C ILE A 165 -6.09 -5.16 -21.66
N GLU A 166 -5.53 -4.82 -22.82
CA GLU A 166 -4.57 -5.69 -23.49
C GLU A 166 -3.26 -5.69 -22.68
N VAL A 167 -2.75 -6.89 -22.38
CA VAL A 167 -1.46 -7.03 -21.70
C VAL A 167 -0.36 -6.78 -22.72
N GLU A 168 0.26 -5.60 -22.64
CA GLU A 168 1.35 -5.17 -23.51
C GLU A 168 2.64 -5.96 -23.22
N ALA A 169 3.29 -6.44 -24.27
CA ALA A 169 4.58 -7.10 -24.24
C ALA A 169 5.59 -6.29 -25.08
N THR A 170 6.69 -5.86 -24.47
CA THR A 170 7.68 -4.95 -25.09
C THR A 170 9.10 -5.47 -24.94
N ASN A 171 10.03 -5.06 -25.79
CA ASN A 171 11.44 -5.46 -25.65
C ASN A 171 12.28 -4.52 -24.75
N VAL A 172 11.61 -3.56 -24.10
CA VAL A 172 12.18 -2.61 -23.14
C VAL A 172 11.13 -2.37 -22.06
N ALA A 173 11.54 -2.30 -20.79
CA ALA A 173 10.61 -2.00 -19.70
C ALA A 173 9.86 -0.68 -19.96
N VAL A 174 8.52 -0.73 -19.96
CA VAL A 174 7.65 0.43 -20.22
C VAL A 174 7.73 1.46 -19.10
N SER A 175 7.84 0.97 -17.86
CA SER A 175 7.89 1.75 -16.63
C SER A 175 8.98 1.21 -15.73
N THR A 176 9.67 2.11 -15.05
CA THR A 176 10.56 1.75 -13.95
C THR A 176 9.93 1.96 -12.59
N MET A 177 8.86 2.74 -12.51
CA MET A 177 8.09 2.94 -11.27
C MET A 177 7.58 1.61 -10.71
N GLY A 178 7.67 1.45 -9.38
CA GLY A 178 7.27 0.25 -8.65
C GLY A 178 8.29 -0.88 -8.65
N ARG A 179 9.35 -0.80 -9.47
CA ARG A 179 10.43 -1.81 -9.50
C ARG A 179 11.30 -1.75 -8.25
N ARG A 180 11.76 -2.90 -7.78
CA ARG A 180 12.65 -2.98 -6.61
C ARG A 180 14.06 -2.49 -6.95
N VAL A 181 14.70 -1.87 -5.97
CA VAL A 181 16.06 -1.33 -6.06
C VAL A 181 16.89 -1.94 -4.93
N TRP A 182 18.03 -2.52 -5.28
CA TRP A 182 19.00 -3.04 -4.32
C TRP A 182 20.30 -2.26 -4.41
N VAL A 183 20.78 -1.78 -3.28
CA VAL A 183 22.08 -1.12 -3.14
C VAL A 183 23.01 -2.08 -2.42
N TYR A 184 24.10 -2.44 -3.08
CA TYR A 184 25.14 -3.27 -2.48
C TYR A 184 26.37 -2.43 -2.19
N ALA A 185 26.93 -2.59 -1.00
CA ALA A 185 28.21 -2.01 -0.62
C ALA A 185 29.34 -3.01 -0.80
N HIS A 186 30.49 -2.48 -1.21
CA HIS A 186 31.73 -3.21 -1.43
C HIS A 186 32.87 -2.54 -0.68
N GLY A 187 33.67 -3.33 0.04
CA GLY A 187 34.95 -2.85 0.57
C GLY A 187 36.05 -2.91 -0.49
N ALA A 188 37.09 -2.07 -0.38
CA ALA A 188 38.14 -1.91 -1.41
C ALA A 188 39.00 -3.15 -1.74
N GLY A 189 38.74 -4.33 -1.15
CA GLY A 189 39.38 -5.57 -1.62
C GLY A 189 38.43 -6.74 -1.80
N GLU A 190 37.12 -6.50 -1.80
CA GLU A 190 36.20 -7.40 -2.50
C GLU A 190 36.45 -7.19 -3.99
N SER A 191 36.91 -8.22 -4.69
CA SER A 191 37.37 -8.06 -6.06
C SER A 191 36.23 -7.55 -6.94
N ALA A 192 36.60 -6.69 -7.89
CA ALA A 192 35.70 -6.10 -8.88
C ALA A 192 34.91 -7.13 -9.70
N VAL A 193 35.34 -8.39 -9.70
CA VAL A 193 34.71 -9.51 -10.42
C VAL A 193 33.65 -10.23 -9.59
N SER A 194 33.71 -10.13 -8.26
CA SER A 194 32.80 -10.90 -7.39
C SER A 194 31.41 -10.30 -7.38
N GLU A 195 30.38 -11.14 -7.45
CA GLU A 195 28.98 -10.74 -7.21
C GLU A 195 28.70 -10.49 -5.72
N LEU A 196 29.72 -10.64 -4.87
CA LEU A 196 29.71 -10.70 -3.41
C LEU A 196 29.72 -9.29 -2.79
N GLY A 197 28.72 -8.47 -3.10
CA GLY A 197 28.44 -7.24 -2.35
C GLY A 197 27.51 -7.50 -1.17
N THR A 198 27.61 -6.71 -0.11
CA THR A 198 26.65 -6.79 1.00
C THR A 198 25.46 -5.88 0.72
N LEU A 199 24.23 -6.41 0.82
CA LEU A 199 23.02 -5.60 0.67
C LEU A 199 22.97 -4.59 1.81
N VAL A 200 22.97 -3.30 1.46
CA VAL A 200 22.90 -2.20 2.45
C VAL A 200 21.61 -1.41 2.37
N TYR A 201 20.85 -1.53 1.29
CA TYR A 201 19.53 -0.92 1.17
C TYR A 201 18.67 -1.67 0.15
N LYS A 202 17.39 -1.88 0.47
CA LYS A 202 16.35 -2.29 -0.48
C LYS A 202 15.23 -1.25 -0.47
N GLY A 203 14.73 -0.90 -1.64
CA GLY A 203 13.60 0.01 -1.79
C GLY A 203 12.85 -0.22 -3.10
N VAL A 204 12.03 0.74 -3.49
CA VAL A 204 11.27 0.71 -4.75
C VAL A 204 11.42 2.02 -5.50
N VAL A 205 11.40 1.99 -6.82
CA VAL A 205 11.40 3.21 -7.64
C VAL A 205 10.06 3.91 -7.45
N GLY A 206 10.07 5.07 -6.79
CA GLY A 206 8.85 5.80 -6.44
C GLY A 206 8.23 6.53 -7.62
N LYS A 207 9.05 6.97 -8.59
CA LYS A 207 8.65 7.70 -9.80
C LYS A 207 9.63 7.42 -10.92
N GLU A 208 9.18 7.61 -12.16
CA GLU A 208 10.06 7.52 -13.33
C GLU A 208 11.31 8.41 -13.21
N PRO A 209 12.48 7.92 -13.65
CA PRO A 209 13.72 8.66 -13.78
C PRO A 209 13.51 9.98 -14.51
N ARG A 210 14.15 11.02 -14.02
CA ARG A 210 14.15 12.34 -14.65
C ARG A 210 15.56 12.81 -14.89
N GLU A 211 15.81 13.31 -16.09
CA GLU A 211 17.06 14.00 -16.40
C GLU A 211 17.08 15.36 -15.68
N SER A 212 18.04 15.57 -14.78
CA SER A 212 18.22 16.84 -14.07
C SER A 212 19.09 17.81 -14.84
N SER A 213 20.01 17.29 -15.64
CA SER A 213 20.90 18.01 -16.57
C SER A 213 21.38 17.02 -17.64
N PRO A 214 21.88 17.48 -18.81
CA PRO A 214 22.33 16.58 -19.87
C PRO A 214 23.24 15.46 -19.37
N GLY A 215 22.80 14.20 -19.53
CA GLY A 215 23.53 13.01 -19.10
C GLY A 215 23.53 12.75 -17.58
N GLN A 216 22.71 13.47 -16.81
CA GLN A 216 22.52 13.24 -15.38
C GLN A 216 21.07 12.92 -15.05
N TRP A 217 20.85 11.72 -14.53
CA TRP A 217 19.53 11.19 -14.21
C TRP A 217 19.33 11.13 -12.70
N SER A 218 18.14 11.50 -12.24
CA SER A 218 17.69 11.38 -10.85
C SER A 218 16.55 10.38 -10.77
N ILE A 219 16.73 9.34 -9.96
CA ILE A 219 15.73 8.29 -9.72
C ILE A 219 15.29 8.38 -8.26
N PRO A 220 14.03 8.76 -7.99
CA PRO A 220 13.47 8.69 -6.65
C PRO A 220 13.31 7.22 -6.24
N VAL A 221 14.08 6.80 -5.23
CA VAL A 221 13.98 5.49 -4.61
C VAL A 221 13.24 5.68 -3.29
N ASP A 222 12.01 5.19 -3.22
CA ASP A 222 11.22 5.13 -2.00
C ASP A 222 11.62 3.91 -1.16
N ALA A 223 11.17 3.88 0.09
CA ALA A 223 11.42 2.77 1.00
C ALA A 223 10.53 1.55 0.69
N MET A 224 10.93 0.37 1.17
CA MET A 224 10.10 -0.84 1.07
C MET A 224 8.70 -0.67 1.68
N THR A 225 8.53 0.19 2.68
CA THR A 225 7.21 0.50 3.25
C THR A 225 6.23 1.09 2.24
N LYS A 226 6.70 1.59 1.07
CA LYS A 226 5.85 2.10 -0.01
C LYS A 226 4.96 1.02 -0.63
N ILE A 227 5.37 -0.25 -0.60
CA ILE A 227 4.56 -1.37 -1.12
C ILE A 227 3.26 -1.55 -0.33
N LEU A 228 3.19 -1.01 0.90
CA LEU A 228 2.02 -1.05 1.77
C LEU A 228 0.95 -0.02 1.36
N ASP A 229 1.30 0.94 0.49
CA ASP A 229 0.34 1.95 0.00
C ASP A 229 -0.55 1.41 -1.13
N GLN A 230 -0.42 0.13 -1.45
CA GLN A 230 -1.26 -0.56 -2.42
C GLN A 230 -2.59 -0.93 -1.77
N ASP A 231 -3.66 -0.80 -2.54
CA ASP A 231 -5.02 -1.12 -2.12
C ASP A 231 -5.23 -2.63 -2.03
N LEU A 232 -5.96 -3.06 -1.00
CA LEU A 232 -6.58 -4.37 -0.84
C LEU A 232 -8.04 -4.21 -1.21
N ALA A 233 -8.51 -5.07 -2.12
CA ALA A 233 -9.78 -4.96 -2.83
C ALA A 233 -9.89 -3.65 -3.61
N VAL A 234 -10.09 -3.72 -4.92
CA VAL A 234 -10.44 -2.51 -5.68
C VAL A 234 -11.93 -2.30 -5.56
N SER A 235 -12.32 -1.02 -5.47
CA SER A 235 -13.69 -0.54 -5.58
C SER A 235 -14.42 -1.36 -6.63
N THR A 236 -15.33 -2.23 -6.18
CA THR A 236 -16.19 -2.98 -7.08
C THR A 236 -16.83 -1.98 -8.00
N GLY A 237 -16.58 -2.08 -9.30
CA GLY A 237 -17.49 -1.49 -10.27
C GLY A 237 -18.92 -1.90 -9.91
N GLU A 238 -19.92 -1.29 -10.54
CA GLU A 238 -21.28 -1.79 -10.32
C GLU A 238 -21.38 -3.23 -10.87
N ILE A 239 -21.23 -4.23 -10.00
CA ILE A 239 -21.34 -5.64 -10.34
C ILE A 239 -22.81 -5.87 -10.71
N ARG A 240 -23.03 -6.31 -11.94
CA ARG A 240 -24.37 -6.53 -12.49
C ARG A 240 -24.41 -7.88 -13.17
N LEU A 241 -25.58 -8.52 -13.16
CA LEU A 241 -25.80 -9.69 -14.01
C LEU A 241 -25.58 -9.31 -15.48
N ARG A 242 -24.71 -10.04 -16.16
CA ARG A 242 -24.50 -10.01 -17.60
C ARG A 242 -25.58 -10.85 -18.26
N GLY A 243 -26.25 -10.33 -19.28
CA GLY A 243 -27.28 -11.04 -20.03
C GLY A 243 -28.45 -10.14 -20.43
N ILE A 244 -29.47 -10.73 -21.04
CA ILE A 244 -30.69 -10.04 -21.47
C ILE A 244 -31.74 -10.24 -20.38
N THR A 245 -32.24 -9.16 -19.78
CA THR A 245 -33.19 -9.24 -18.66
C THR A 245 -34.45 -8.45 -18.96
N TYR A 246 -35.61 -9.11 -18.91
CA TYR A 246 -36.93 -8.47 -19.01
C TYR A 246 -37.71 -8.69 -17.71
N GLY A 247 -37.96 -7.62 -16.97
CA GLY A 247 -38.65 -7.66 -15.68
C GLY A 247 -40.16 -7.86 -15.80
N ARG A 248 -40.76 -8.53 -14.79
CA ARG A 248 -42.21 -8.84 -14.77
C ARG A 248 -43.10 -7.63 -14.46
N GLU A 249 -42.66 -6.73 -13.59
CA GLU A 249 -43.47 -5.56 -13.15
C GLU A 249 -43.38 -4.37 -14.11
N GLY A 250 -42.28 -4.24 -14.88
CA GLY A 250 -42.08 -3.27 -15.96
C GLY A 250 -42.63 -3.71 -17.33
N GLY A 251 -43.58 -4.66 -17.34
CA GLY A 251 -44.25 -5.09 -18.57
C GLY A 251 -43.51 -6.11 -19.44
N GLY A 252 -42.25 -6.44 -19.20
CA GLY A 252 -41.47 -7.42 -19.99
C GLY A 252 -41.33 -7.05 -21.47
N LEU A 253 -40.74 -7.93 -22.27
CA LEU A 253 -40.77 -7.81 -23.73
C LEU A 253 -42.15 -8.25 -24.24
N LYS A 254 -42.90 -7.31 -24.81
CA LYS A 254 -44.22 -7.56 -25.41
C LYS A 254 -44.09 -7.56 -26.91
N ILE A 255 -44.45 -8.66 -27.56
CA ILE A 255 -44.47 -8.77 -29.01
C ILE A 255 -45.90 -9.05 -29.46
N LEU A 256 -46.34 -8.32 -30.47
CA LEU A 256 -47.59 -8.56 -31.17
C LEU A 256 -47.27 -8.95 -32.61
N LEU A 257 -47.70 -10.13 -33.01
CA LEU A 257 -47.60 -10.64 -34.37
C LEU A 257 -48.98 -10.61 -35.00
N ARG A 258 -49.06 -10.16 -36.24
CA ARG A 258 -50.32 -10.06 -37.00
C ARG A 258 -50.12 -10.58 -38.41
N GLN A 259 -51.19 -11.16 -38.94
CA GLN A 259 -51.30 -11.55 -40.34
C GLN A 259 -52.52 -10.87 -40.95
N ARG A 260 -52.30 -10.09 -42.02
CA ARG A 260 -53.37 -9.44 -42.78
C ARG A 260 -53.59 -10.10 -44.14
N ASP A 261 -54.82 -10.04 -44.61
CA ASP A 261 -55.24 -10.55 -45.91
C ASP A 261 -54.91 -9.61 -47.07
N THR A 262 -54.59 -8.35 -46.77
CA THR A 262 -54.31 -7.27 -47.73
C THR A 262 -53.10 -6.45 -47.28
N ASN A 263 -52.48 -5.74 -48.23
CA ASN A 263 -51.34 -4.86 -47.97
C ASN A 263 -51.71 -3.54 -47.28
N ASP A 264 -52.96 -3.39 -46.83
CA ASP A 264 -53.47 -2.18 -46.21
C ASP A 264 -53.39 -2.30 -44.68
N THR A 265 -52.95 -1.25 -43.98
CA THR A 265 -52.98 -1.17 -42.51
C THR A 265 -54.40 -1.22 -41.95
N ASP A 266 -55.38 -0.87 -42.78
CA ASP A 266 -56.80 -0.97 -42.45
C ASP A 266 -57.41 -2.32 -42.91
N GLY A 267 -56.59 -3.19 -43.51
CA GLY A 267 -56.94 -4.55 -43.92
C GLY A 267 -57.39 -5.42 -42.75
N ALA A 268 -58.24 -6.41 -43.02
CA ALA A 268 -58.74 -7.29 -41.97
C ALA A 268 -57.58 -8.08 -41.36
N ILE A 269 -57.50 -8.08 -40.03
CA ILE A 269 -56.58 -8.94 -39.29
C ILE A 269 -57.14 -10.35 -39.35
N GLU A 270 -56.47 -11.23 -40.08
CA GLU A 270 -56.85 -12.63 -40.21
C GLU A 270 -56.43 -13.42 -38.98
N HIS A 271 -55.22 -13.13 -38.50
CA HIS A 271 -54.68 -13.69 -37.27
C HIS A 271 -53.94 -12.62 -36.46
N ASP A 272 -54.07 -12.69 -35.14
CA ASP A 272 -53.35 -11.85 -34.18
C ASP A 272 -52.84 -12.75 -33.04
N ALA A 273 -51.61 -12.52 -32.61
CA ALA A 273 -50.98 -13.23 -31.53
C ALA A 273 -50.13 -12.28 -30.68
N ALA A 274 -50.38 -12.28 -29.37
CA ALA A 274 -49.62 -11.50 -28.41
C ALA A 274 -48.72 -12.43 -27.59
N ILE A 275 -47.45 -12.07 -27.48
CA ILE A 275 -46.40 -12.76 -26.73
C ILE A 275 -45.91 -11.80 -25.67
N GLN A 276 -45.92 -12.24 -24.41
CA GLN A 276 -45.27 -11.49 -23.34
C GLN A 276 -44.15 -12.35 -22.74
N LEU A 277 -42.92 -11.88 -22.90
CA LEU A 277 -41.70 -12.55 -22.49
C LEU A 277 -41.05 -11.80 -21.32
N PHE A 278 -40.79 -12.52 -20.23
CA PHE A 278 -40.05 -12.02 -19.08
C PHE A 278 -39.11 -13.12 -18.56
N GLY A 279 -37.96 -12.72 -18.02
CA GLY A 279 -36.90 -13.62 -17.62
C GLY A 279 -35.50 -13.04 -17.82
N HIS A 280 -34.50 -13.89 -17.57
CA HIS A 280 -33.08 -13.62 -17.83
C HIS A 280 -32.52 -14.69 -18.77
N TRP A 281 -31.63 -14.30 -19.66
CA TRP A 281 -30.91 -15.18 -20.58
C TRP A 281 -29.44 -14.77 -20.64
N ASP A 282 -28.54 -15.74 -20.45
CA ASP A 282 -27.10 -15.50 -20.35
C ASP A 282 -26.52 -15.13 -21.73
N THR A 283 -27.04 -15.75 -22.78
CA THR A 283 -26.60 -15.52 -24.16
C THR A 283 -27.72 -15.08 -25.09
N GLN A 284 -27.33 -14.36 -26.15
CA GLN A 284 -28.23 -14.01 -27.25
C GLN A 284 -28.86 -15.27 -27.88
N SER A 285 -28.15 -16.39 -27.93
CA SER A 285 -28.64 -17.64 -28.51
C SER A 285 -29.74 -18.27 -27.66
N GLU A 286 -29.59 -18.27 -26.33
CA GLU A 286 -30.61 -18.75 -25.40
C GLU A 286 -31.86 -17.88 -25.44
N PHE A 287 -31.68 -16.57 -25.45
CA PHE A 287 -32.78 -15.62 -25.61
C PHE A 287 -33.55 -15.85 -26.91
N LEU A 288 -32.85 -15.96 -28.04
CA LEU A 288 -33.48 -16.21 -29.34
C LEU A 288 -34.18 -17.57 -29.38
N THR A 289 -33.61 -18.60 -28.78
CA THR A 289 -34.23 -19.94 -28.69
C THR A 289 -35.51 -19.89 -27.87
N ALA A 290 -35.50 -19.21 -26.72
CA ALA A 290 -36.68 -19.04 -25.90
C ALA A 290 -37.74 -18.21 -26.63
N LEU A 291 -37.36 -17.08 -27.20
CA LEU A 291 -38.25 -16.23 -27.99
C LEU A 291 -38.87 -17.01 -29.17
N GLN A 292 -38.08 -17.81 -29.89
CA GLN A 292 -38.56 -18.65 -30.99
C GLN A 292 -39.62 -19.65 -30.50
N ALA A 293 -39.37 -20.35 -29.39
CA ALA A 293 -40.33 -21.29 -28.84
C ALA A 293 -41.67 -20.62 -28.51
N TYR A 294 -41.65 -19.37 -28.04
CA TYR A 294 -42.88 -18.62 -27.78
C TYR A 294 -43.56 -18.13 -29.05
N ILE A 295 -42.80 -17.75 -30.07
CA ILE A 295 -43.33 -17.42 -31.41
C ILE A 295 -44.04 -18.63 -32.03
N ASP A 296 -43.44 -19.83 -31.95
CA ASP A 296 -44.00 -21.06 -32.51
C ASP A 296 -45.32 -21.46 -31.83
N VAL A 297 -45.41 -21.28 -30.52
CA VAL A 297 -46.65 -21.53 -29.77
C VAL A 297 -47.72 -20.52 -30.16
N ALA A 298 -47.37 -19.24 -30.23
CA ALA A 298 -48.31 -18.15 -30.47
C ALA A 298 -48.85 -18.13 -31.90
N THR A 299 -48.05 -18.55 -32.88
CA THR A 299 -48.41 -18.60 -34.31
C THR A 299 -48.80 -20.01 -34.79
N SER A 300 -49.04 -20.94 -33.85
CA SER A 300 -49.42 -22.31 -34.19
C SER A 300 -50.67 -22.34 -35.09
N GLY A 301 -50.53 -22.96 -36.27
CA GLY A 301 -51.59 -23.07 -37.27
C GLY A 301 -51.68 -21.91 -38.27
N TRP A 302 -50.78 -20.93 -38.20
CA TRP A 302 -50.67 -19.88 -39.21
C TRP A 302 -49.92 -20.41 -40.44
N GLU A 303 -50.24 -19.88 -41.62
CA GLU A 303 -49.46 -20.17 -42.84
C GLU A 303 -48.15 -19.38 -42.91
N THR A 304 -48.03 -18.29 -42.16
CA THR A 304 -46.81 -17.48 -42.09
C THR A 304 -45.93 -17.98 -40.96
N GLU A 305 -44.70 -18.35 -41.27
CA GLU A 305 -43.67 -18.70 -40.29
C GLU A 305 -43.00 -17.43 -39.77
N PHE A 306 -42.81 -17.31 -38.46
CA PHE A 306 -42.04 -16.24 -37.83
C PHE A 306 -40.80 -16.82 -37.14
N GLU A 307 -39.67 -16.17 -37.32
CA GLU A 307 -38.36 -16.62 -36.85
C GLU A 307 -37.63 -15.49 -36.10
N ALA A 308 -37.19 -15.72 -34.87
CA ALA A 308 -36.34 -14.83 -34.12
C ALA A 308 -34.87 -15.01 -34.56
N VAL A 309 -34.27 -13.96 -35.12
CA VAL A 309 -32.93 -14.04 -35.73
C VAL A 309 -31.98 -13.06 -35.06
N GLY A 310 -30.75 -13.49 -34.80
CA GLY A 310 -29.65 -12.63 -34.35
C GLY A 310 -29.01 -11.88 -35.53
N THR A 311 -28.59 -10.64 -35.30
CA THR A 311 -27.86 -9.82 -36.27
C THR A 311 -26.35 -9.83 -35.98
N PRO A 312 -25.49 -9.56 -36.97
CA PRO A 312 -24.03 -9.50 -36.75
C PRO A 312 -23.58 -8.46 -35.70
N ALA A 313 -24.43 -7.47 -35.39
CA ALA A 313 -24.17 -6.44 -34.38
C ALA A 313 -24.63 -6.82 -32.96
N GLY A 314 -24.98 -8.09 -32.72
CA GLY A 314 -25.47 -8.56 -31.42
C GLY A 314 -26.89 -8.08 -31.09
N ARG A 315 -27.69 -7.72 -32.10
CA ARG A 315 -29.12 -7.37 -31.95
C ARG A 315 -30.01 -8.53 -32.35
N TRP A 316 -31.29 -8.48 -32.04
CA TRP A 316 -32.28 -9.43 -32.56
C TRP A 316 -33.33 -8.77 -33.45
N THR A 317 -34.00 -9.59 -34.27
CA THR A 317 -35.07 -9.19 -35.18
C THR A 317 -36.04 -10.35 -35.36
N ILE A 318 -37.22 -10.10 -35.94
CA ILE A 318 -38.17 -11.15 -36.32
C ILE A 318 -38.20 -11.21 -37.85
N GLN A 319 -37.94 -12.37 -38.41
CA GLN A 319 -38.08 -12.66 -39.82
C GLN A 319 -39.42 -13.38 -40.03
N ALA A 320 -40.19 -13.00 -41.05
CA ALA A 320 -41.41 -13.70 -41.41
C ALA A 320 -41.27 -14.32 -42.81
N ARG A 321 -41.73 -15.56 -42.99
CA ARG A 321 -41.81 -16.24 -44.28
C ARG A 321 -43.26 -16.59 -44.58
N THR A 322 -43.78 -16.07 -45.68
CA THR A 322 -45.17 -16.29 -46.09
C THR A 322 -45.34 -17.70 -46.69
N GLY A 323 -46.47 -18.34 -46.40
CA GLY A 323 -46.80 -19.68 -46.91
C GLY A 323 -47.33 -19.68 -48.35
N SER A 324 -48.31 -20.55 -48.60
CA SER A 324 -48.94 -20.72 -49.92
C SER A 324 -49.98 -19.64 -50.28
N ALA A 325 -50.47 -18.87 -49.32
CA ALA A 325 -51.29 -17.69 -49.57
C ALA A 325 -50.48 -16.39 -49.43
N VAL A 326 -50.86 -15.36 -50.20
CA VAL A 326 -50.29 -14.02 -50.05
C VAL A 326 -50.82 -13.42 -48.75
N ARG A 327 -49.91 -13.25 -47.78
CA ARG A 327 -50.21 -12.69 -46.46
C ARG A 327 -49.25 -11.56 -46.15
N TYR A 328 -49.73 -10.60 -45.36
CA TYR A 328 -48.95 -9.43 -44.97
C TYR A 328 -48.66 -9.51 -43.48
N PRO A 329 -47.48 -10.06 -43.10
CA PRO A 329 -47.12 -10.14 -41.70
C PRO A 329 -46.68 -8.79 -41.13
N GLU A 330 -47.08 -8.55 -39.90
CA GLU A 330 -46.77 -7.37 -39.09
C GLU A 330 -46.26 -7.87 -37.73
N ALA A 331 -45.19 -7.24 -37.23
CA ALA A 331 -44.63 -7.50 -35.92
C ALA A 331 -44.40 -6.17 -35.20
N TYR A 332 -44.86 -6.09 -33.95
CA TYR A 332 -44.62 -4.97 -33.05
C TYR A 332 -43.98 -5.51 -31.79
N ALA A 333 -42.94 -4.85 -31.29
CA ALA A 333 -42.28 -5.19 -30.03
C ALA A 333 -42.16 -3.94 -29.16
N ILE A 334 -42.39 -4.07 -27.85
CA ILE A 334 -42.13 -3.01 -26.88
C ILE A 334 -41.55 -3.59 -25.59
N SER A 335 -40.54 -2.93 -25.04
CA SER A 335 -40.02 -3.20 -23.71
C SER A 335 -39.46 -1.92 -23.09
N ASP A 336 -39.38 -1.86 -21.76
CA ASP A 336 -38.72 -0.75 -21.05
C ASP A 336 -37.20 -0.72 -21.30
N VAL A 337 -36.63 -1.84 -21.77
CA VAL A 337 -35.18 -2.02 -22.01
C VAL A 337 -34.78 -1.64 -23.44
N ASP A 338 -35.56 -2.05 -24.45
CA ASP A 338 -35.24 -1.87 -25.87
C ASP A 338 -36.04 -0.73 -26.53
N GLY A 339 -37.04 -0.17 -25.83
CA GLY A 339 -37.97 0.79 -26.39
C GLY A 339 -39.06 0.15 -27.26
N GLU A 340 -39.61 0.92 -28.20
CA GLU A 340 -40.69 0.50 -29.10
C GLU A 340 -40.13 0.24 -30.51
N ALA A 341 -40.49 -0.90 -31.11
CA ALA A 341 -40.15 -1.29 -32.46
C ALA A 341 -41.40 -1.76 -33.22
N GLN A 342 -41.61 -1.24 -34.43
CA GLN A 342 -42.68 -1.69 -35.32
C GLN A 342 -42.09 -2.06 -36.69
N GLY A 343 -42.48 -3.22 -37.21
CA GLY A 343 -42.10 -3.70 -38.53
C GLY A 343 -43.29 -4.35 -39.23
N MET A 344 -43.50 -4.00 -40.49
CA MET A 344 -44.47 -4.66 -41.36
C MET A 344 -43.81 -4.93 -42.70
N VAL A 345 -44.26 -5.94 -43.44
CA VAL A 345 -43.75 -6.20 -44.79
C VAL A 345 -43.94 -4.98 -45.68
N GLY A 346 -42.82 -4.29 -45.95
CA GLY A 346 -42.74 -2.99 -46.62
C GLY A 346 -41.65 -2.13 -46.00
N GLN A 347 -40.38 -2.44 -46.29
CA GLN A 347 -39.24 -1.76 -45.67
C GLN A 347 -39.23 -0.25 -46.03
N THR A 348 -39.08 0.61 -45.02
CA THR A 348 -38.76 2.05 -45.13
C THR A 348 -39.66 2.87 -46.07
N GLY A 349 -40.82 3.27 -45.56
CA GLY A 349 -41.50 4.49 -46.01
C GLY A 349 -42.41 4.41 -47.24
N THR A 350 -42.56 3.26 -47.92
CA THR A 350 -43.59 3.12 -48.96
C THR A 350 -44.14 1.69 -49.08
N PHE A 351 -45.47 1.57 -48.90
CA PHE A 351 -46.28 0.40 -49.24
C PHE A 351 -46.28 0.17 -50.75
N ARG A 352 -45.45 -0.74 -51.28
CA ARG A 352 -45.60 -1.32 -52.63
C ARG A 352 -44.50 -2.36 -52.89
N ALA A 353 -44.69 -3.56 -52.38
CA ALA A 353 -44.15 -4.75 -53.03
C ALA A 353 -45.31 -5.76 -53.14
N THR A 354 -45.57 -6.26 -54.34
CA THR A 354 -46.45 -7.42 -54.53
C THR A 354 -45.74 -8.61 -53.89
N ILE A 355 -46.24 -9.11 -52.77
CA ILE A 355 -45.68 -10.28 -52.10
C ILE A 355 -46.00 -11.51 -52.95
N THR A 356 -44.98 -12.33 -53.22
CA THR A 356 -45.16 -13.68 -53.76
C THR A 356 -45.13 -14.71 -52.63
N THR A 357 -45.79 -15.85 -52.86
CA THR A 357 -45.76 -16.99 -51.94
C THR A 357 -44.32 -17.43 -51.69
N ALA A 358 -43.94 -17.73 -50.44
CA ALA A 358 -42.59 -18.08 -49.99
C ALA A 358 -41.57 -16.94 -49.88
N ASP A 359 -41.98 -15.67 -49.95
CA ASP A 359 -41.08 -14.55 -49.66
C ASP A 359 -40.71 -14.50 -48.18
N THR A 360 -39.44 -14.16 -47.90
CA THR A 360 -38.89 -13.97 -46.54
C THR A 360 -38.61 -12.48 -46.31
N PHE A 361 -39.12 -11.95 -45.19
CA PHE A 361 -39.04 -10.53 -44.83
C PHE A 361 -38.47 -10.36 -43.44
N GLN A 362 -37.62 -9.34 -43.26
CA GLN A 362 -37.16 -8.95 -41.94
C GLN A 362 -38.09 -7.86 -41.39
N LEU A 363 -38.83 -8.18 -40.32
CA LEU A 363 -39.79 -7.33 -39.66
C LEU A 363 -39.14 -6.68 -38.43
N GLY A 364 -38.94 -5.37 -38.52
CA GLY A 364 -38.56 -4.53 -37.39
C GLY A 364 -37.09 -4.12 -37.42
N TRP A 365 -36.89 -2.81 -37.21
CA TRP A 365 -35.64 -2.24 -36.74
C TRP A 365 -35.76 -2.10 -35.23
N ILE A 366 -34.90 -2.77 -34.48
CA ILE A 366 -34.69 -2.41 -33.08
C ILE A 366 -33.55 -1.39 -33.04
N VAL A 367 -33.84 -0.30 -32.34
CA VAL A 367 -32.96 0.79 -31.91
C VAL A 367 -31.74 0.19 -31.19
N GLU A 368 -30.72 1.00 -30.90
CA GLU A 368 -29.49 0.70 -30.14
C GLU A 368 -29.69 0.01 -28.76
N GLY A 369 -30.41 -1.11 -28.67
CA GLY A 369 -30.61 -1.89 -27.45
C GLY A 369 -29.35 -2.63 -26.98
N SER A 370 -28.32 -2.73 -27.84
CA SER A 370 -26.99 -3.17 -27.42
C SER A 370 -26.01 -2.04 -27.10
N GLU A 371 -26.36 -0.76 -27.37
CA GLU A 371 -25.59 0.38 -26.84
C GLU A 371 -26.11 0.87 -25.47
N HIS A 372 -27.21 0.34 -24.96
CA HIS A 372 -27.60 0.56 -23.56
C HIS A 372 -26.82 -0.28 -22.54
N LEU A 373 -25.90 -1.14 -23.00
CA LEU A 373 -24.78 -1.60 -22.17
C LEU A 373 -23.84 -0.45 -21.76
N ARG A 374 -23.90 0.74 -22.40
CA ARG A 374 -22.91 1.82 -22.24
C ARG A 374 -23.35 3.05 -21.46
N ARG A 375 -24.60 3.13 -20.99
CA ARG A 375 -25.08 4.23 -20.12
C ARG A 375 -26.45 3.90 -19.55
N VAL A 376 -26.52 3.72 -18.24
CA VAL A 376 -27.74 4.02 -17.47
C VAL A 376 -27.60 5.48 -17.03
N PRO A 377 -28.27 6.46 -17.65
CA PRO A 377 -28.39 7.76 -17.03
C PRO A 377 -29.36 7.60 -15.85
N ARG A 378 -28.81 7.45 -14.64
CA ARG A 378 -29.49 7.96 -13.43
C ARG A 378 -29.68 9.46 -13.66
N HIS A 379 -30.82 9.87 -14.23
CA HIS A 379 -31.49 11.17 -14.16
C HIS A 379 -32.29 11.45 -15.43
N SER A 380 -33.56 11.04 -15.44
CA SER A 380 -34.71 11.94 -15.71
C SER A 380 -36.00 11.12 -15.80
N TRP A 381 -36.55 10.79 -14.63
CA TRP A 381 -37.99 10.59 -14.51
C TRP A 381 -38.68 11.90 -14.91
N THR A 382 -39.08 12.08 -16.18
CA THR A 382 -40.19 12.97 -16.61
C THR A 382 -40.48 13.00 -18.12
N GLN A 383 -39.84 12.21 -18.97
CA GLN A 383 -40.40 11.95 -20.31
C GLN A 383 -40.94 10.54 -20.37
N ARG A 384 -42.12 10.35 -19.75
CA ARG A 384 -43.14 9.54 -20.42
C ARG A 384 -43.19 10.08 -21.85
N LEU A 385 -42.73 9.31 -22.82
CA LEU A 385 -43.09 9.54 -24.21
C LEU A 385 -44.62 9.49 -24.24
N HIS A 386 -45.25 10.65 -24.08
CA HIS A 386 -46.60 10.91 -24.51
C HIS A 386 -46.58 10.88 -26.03
N SER A 387 -46.38 9.71 -26.63
CA SER A 387 -47.03 9.36 -27.89
C SER A 387 -48.51 9.05 -27.60
N ALA A 388 -49.18 10.00 -26.94
CA ALA A 388 -50.62 9.96 -26.64
C ALA A 388 -51.50 10.09 -27.89
N ASN A 389 -50.99 9.76 -29.09
CA ASN A 389 -51.66 10.05 -30.35
C ASN A 389 -51.54 8.97 -31.43
N ARG A 390 -51.12 7.72 -31.15
CA ARG A 390 -51.24 6.69 -32.21
C ARG A 390 -51.67 5.26 -31.89
N LEU A 391 -51.84 4.86 -30.63
CA LEU A 391 -52.45 3.55 -30.31
C LEU A 391 -53.33 3.66 -29.05
N SER A 392 -54.38 4.49 -29.08
CA SER A 392 -55.48 4.43 -28.08
C SER A 392 -56.43 3.25 -28.34
N ASP A 393 -55.93 2.22 -28.98
CA ASP A 393 -56.71 1.05 -29.31
C ASP A 393 -56.75 0.20 -28.04
N ALA A 394 -57.86 0.30 -27.30
CA ALA A 394 -58.14 -0.54 -26.14
C ALA A 394 -58.01 -2.05 -26.46
N SER A 395 -57.99 -2.40 -27.75
CA SER A 395 -57.65 -3.71 -28.30
C SER A 395 -56.25 -4.18 -27.88
N TRP A 396 -55.25 -3.29 -27.79
CA TRP A 396 -53.85 -3.63 -27.55
C TRP A 396 -53.61 -4.08 -26.11
N GLU A 397 -53.99 -3.25 -25.13
CA GLU A 397 -53.93 -3.65 -23.72
C GLU A 397 -54.81 -4.87 -23.43
N SER A 398 -55.95 -5.02 -24.13
CA SER A 398 -56.80 -6.20 -23.98
C SER A 398 -56.21 -7.48 -24.58
N ALA A 399 -55.41 -7.37 -25.65
CA ALA A 399 -54.70 -8.49 -26.25
C ALA A 399 -53.60 -9.00 -25.31
N PHE A 400 -52.85 -8.11 -24.67
CA PHE A 400 -51.84 -8.48 -23.66
C PHE A 400 -52.43 -8.88 -22.31
N ALA A 401 -53.61 -8.37 -21.93
CA ALA A 401 -54.30 -8.80 -20.72
C ALA A 401 -54.65 -10.30 -20.76
N ASN A 402 -54.90 -10.84 -21.96
CA ASN A 402 -55.24 -12.24 -22.21
C ASN A 402 -54.11 -13.04 -22.88
N ALA A 403 -52.98 -12.40 -23.20
CA ALA A 403 -51.85 -13.07 -23.83
C ALA A 403 -51.32 -14.15 -22.87
N PRO A 404 -50.95 -15.33 -23.38
CA PRO A 404 -50.20 -16.29 -22.59
C PRO A 404 -48.93 -15.62 -22.09
N ARG A 405 -48.81 -15.56 -20.76
CA ARG A 405 -47.66 -15.01 -20.07
C ARG A 405 -46.61 -16.09 -19.99
N PHE A 406 -45.53 -15.86 -20.72
CA PHE A 406 -44.44 -16.80 -20.82
C PHE A 406 -43.29 -16.31 -19.97
N GLY A 407 -43.25 -16.87 -18.76
CA GLY A 407 -42.11 -16.71 -17.87
C GLY A 407 -41.20 -17.90 -18.03
N ASN A 408 -39.90 -17.63 -18.18
CA ASN A 408 -38.98 -18.41 -17.39
C ASN A 408 -39.19 -17.84 -15.97
N ASP A 409 -40.13 -18.39 -15.19
CA ASP A 409 -40.19 -18.05 -13.77
C ASP A 409 -38.76 -18.23 -13.29
N ALA A 410 -38.12 -17.13 -12.83
CA ALA A 410 -36.73 -17.15 -12.43
C ALA A 410 -36.56 -18.43 -11.62
N PRO A 411 -35.74 -19.38 -12.09
CA PRO A 411 -35.74 -20.68 -11.45
C PRO A 411 -35.52 -20.42 -9.96
N SER A 412 -36.21 -21.15 -9.09
CA SER A 412 -35.93 -21.15 -7.64
C SER A 412 -34.47 -21.47 -7.31
N HIS A 413 -33.69 -21.73 -8.36
CA HIS A 413 -32.30 -22.06 -8.46
C HIS A 413 -31.71 -21.18 -9.58
N LEU A 414 -30.99 -20.11 -9.25
CA LEU A 414 -30.01 -19.62 -10.24
C LEU A 414 -29.09 -20.81 -10.55
N GLY A 415 -28.70 -20.95 -11.82
CA GLY A 415 -27.64 -21.91 -12.17
C GLY A 415 -26.45 -21.70 -11.25
N SER A 416 -25.63 -22.74 -11.04
CA SER A 416 -24.36 -22.57 -10.32
C SER A 416 -23.51 -21.46 -10.96
N ASP A 417 -23.70 -21.25 -12.27
CA ASP A 417 -22.96 -20.33 -13.11
C ASP A 417 -23.77 -19.03 -13.26
N LEU A 418 -23.14 -17.91 -12.93
CA LEU A 418 -23.64 -16.55 -13.07
C LEU A 418 -22.72 -15.80 -14.02
N TYR A 419 -23.27 -15.10 -15.00
CA TYR A 419 -22.46 -14.22 -15.83
C TYR A 419 -22.53 -12.81 -15.22
N LEU A 420 -21.40 -12.21 -14.86
CA LEU A 420 -21.32 -10.91 -14.19
C LEU A 420 -20.49 -9.91 -15.02
N TYR A 421 -20.92 -8.65 -15.04
CA TYR A 421 -20.05 -7.52 -15.31
C TYR A 421 -19.17 -7.27 -14.08
N GLY A 422 -17.85 -7.13 -14.26
CA GLY A 422 -16.90 -7.09 -13.14
C GLY A 422 -16.56 -8.48 -12.61
N ALA A 423 -16.86 -9.57 -13.32
CA ALA A 423 -16.47 -10.93 -12.92
C ALA A 423 -14.94 -11.08 -12.78
N GLU A 424 -14.18 -10.26 -13.50
CA GLU A 424 -12.72 -10.15 -13.39
C GLU A 424 -12.24 -9.59 -12.05
N GLU A 425 -13.13 -8.96 -11.27
CA GLU A 425 -12.89 -8.55 -9.89
C GLU A 425 -13.19 -9.69 -8.89
N ALA A 426 -13.86 -10.75 -9.34
CA ALA A 426 -14.23 -11.91 -8.52
C ALA A 426 -13.14 -12.97 -8.53
N LEU A 427 -12.93 -13.64 -7.40
CA LEU A 427 -11.95 -14.71 -7.29
C LEU A 427 -12.56 -15.98 -6.69
N ALA A 428 -12.03 -17.13 -7.07
CA ALA A 428 -12.32 -18.36 -6.34
C ALA A 428 -11.87 -18.21 -4.87
N GLY A 429 -12.77 -18.53 -3.96
CA GLY A 429 -12.66 -18.30 -2.51
C GLY A 429 -13.31 -17.00 -2.02
N ASP A 430 -13.66 -16.08 -2.92
CA ASP A 430 -14.39 -14.86 -2.54
C ASP A 430 -15.86 -15.19 -2.22
N SER A 431 -16.53 -14.25 -1.57
CA SER A 431 -17.96 -14.36 -1.28
C SER A 431 -18.77 -13.42 -2.17
N LEU A 432 -19.63 -13.98 -3.00
CA LEU A 432 -20.67 -13.25 -3.73
C LEU A 432 -21.90 -13.10 -2.85
N SER A 433 -22.28 -11.88 -2.49
CA SER A 433 -23.52 -11.57 -1.80
C SER A 433 -24.61 -11.21 -2.80
N ILE A 434 -25.77 -11.88 -2.70
CA ILE A 434 -26.97 -11.58 -3.49
C ILE A 434 -28.09 -11.28 -2.47
N GLN A 435 -28.56 -10.03 -2.41
CA GLN A 435 -29.58 -9.59 -1.43
C GLN A 435 -29.22 -9.93 0.03
N GLY A 436 -27.94 -9.80 0.39
CA GLY A 436 -27.46 -10.07 1.75
C GLY A 436 -27.20 -11.55 2.07
N HIS A 437 -27.43 -12.45 1.11
CA HIS A 437 -27.03 -13.85 1.22
C HIS A 437 -25.68 -14.08 0.55
N ALA A 438 -24.71 -14.58 1.32
CA ALA A 438 -23.36 -14.88 0.85
C ALA A 438 -23.28 -16.28 0.22
N PHE A 439 -22.59 -16.36 -0.92
CA PHE A 439 -22.29 -17.58 -1.66
C PHE A 439 -20.77 -17.62 -1.89
N GLU A 440 -20.15 -18.77 -1.69
CA GLU A 440 -18.72 -18.94 -1.97
C GLU A 440 -18.51 -19.12 -3.47
N ILE A 441 -17.66 -18.29 -4.06
CA ILE A 441 -17.25 -18.43 -5.45
C ILE A 441 -16.24 -19.56 -5.55
N THR A 442 -16.55 -20.59 -6.33
CA THR A 442 -15.67 -21.77 -6.51
C THR A 442 -14.86 -21.72 -7.80
N GLU A 443 -15.36 -21.02 -8.81
CA GLU A 443 -14.73 -20.91 -10.13
C GLU A 443 -15.04 -19.53 -10.71
N VAL A 444 -14.05 -18.92 -11.36
CA VAL A 444 -14.23 -17.70 -12.13
C VAL A 444 -13.58 -17.91 -13.49
N ASP A 445 -14.33 -17.63 -14.55
CA ASP A 445 -13.83 -17.50 -15.91
C ASP A 445 -13.98 -16.03 -16.31
N PRO A 446 -12.92 -15.21 -16.12
CA PRO A 446 -12.95 -13.79 -16.49
C PRO A 446 -13.15 -13.58 -17.99
N ALA A 447 -12.79 -14.56 -18.83
CA ALA A 447 -12.91 -14.41 -20.27
C ALA A 447 -14.37 -14.48 -20.73
N GLU A 448 -15.16 -15.33 -20.09
CA GLU A 448 -16.61 -15.41 -20.30
C GLU A 448 -17.39 -14.48 -19.37
N GLY A 449 -16.72 -13.85 -18.41
CA GLY A 449 -17.37 -13.14 -17.31
C GLY A 449 -18.24 -14.06 -16.46
N ARG A 450 -17.90 -15.36 -16.37
CA ARG A 450 -18.67 -16.39 -15.68
C ARG A 450 -18.12 -16.60 -14.27
N VAL A 451 -19.00 -16.68 -13.29
CA VAL A 451 -18.71 -16.94 -11.88
C VAL A 451 -19.55 -18.12 -11.43
N ARG A 452 -18.90 -19.20 -10.98
CA ARG A 452 -19.60 -20.31 -10.32
C ARG A 452 -19.60 -20.09 -8.82
N ALA A 453 -20.77 -20.02 -8.22
CA ALA A 453 -20.91 -19.84 -6.77
C ALA A 453 -21.80 -20.91 -6.12
N HIS A 454 -21.45 -21.31 -4.90
CA HIS A 454 -22.14 -22.33 -4.13
C HIS A 454 -22.64 -21.79 -2.79
N SER A 455 -23.82 -22.24 -2.39
CA SER A 455 -24.49 -21.92 -1.13
C SER A 455 -24.07 -22.85 0.03
N GLY A 456 -23.14 -23.78 -0.21
CA GLY A 456 -22.77 -24.84 0.74
C GLY A 456 -23.78 -26.00 0.83
N PHE A 457 -24.91 -25.95 0.10
CA PHE A 457 -25.86 -27.06 0.01
C PHE A 457 -25.43 -28.08 -1.07
N ALA A 458 -25.67 -29.37 -0.82
CA ALA A 458 -25.10 -30.50 -1.58
C ALA A 458 -25.53 -30.58 -3.07
N ASP A 459 -26.56 -29.85 -3.48
CA ASP A 459 -27.20 -30.00 -4.79
C ASP A 459 -26.62 -29.07 -5.89
N GLY A 460 -25.57 -28.29 -5.59
CA GLY A 460 -24.86 -27.49 -6.59
C GLY A 460 -25.61 -26.27 -7.14
N ALA A 461 -26.91 -26.14 -6.87
CA ALA A 461 -27.71 -24.97 -7.20
C ALA A 461 -27.58 -23.84 -6.17
N LEU A 462 -27.62 -22.58 -6.62
CA LEU A 462 -27.87 -21.42 -5.73
C LEU A 462 -29.31 -21.52 -5.21
N GLN A 463 -29.51 -22.18 -4.08
CA GLN A 463 -30.78 -22.13 -3.34
C GLN A 463 -30.80 -20.87 -2.49
N LEU A 464 -31.69 -19.93 -2.84
CA LEU A 464 -32.10 -18.88 -1.91
C LEU A 464 -32.86 -19.55 -0.75
N PRO A 465 -32.68 -19.10 0.50
CA PRO A 465 -33.41 -19.64 1.65
C PRO A 465 -34.93 -19.66 1.40
N SER A 466 -35.62 -20.70 1.88
CA SER A 466 -37.06 -20.95 1.60
C SER A 466 -38.01 -19.86 2.10
N ASP A 467 -37.53 -18.96 2.95
CA ASP A 467 -38.20 -17.77 3.48
C ASP A 467 -38.08 -16.54 2.58
N VAL A 468 -37.22 -16.59 1.56
CA VAL A 468 -37.20 -15.62 0.46
C VAL A 468 -38.24 -16.08 -0.56
N GLU A 469 -39.43 -15.47 -0.55
CA GLU A 469 -40.39 -15.65 -1.65
C GLU A 469 -39.63 -15.41 -2.98
N PRO A 470 -39.82 -16.26 -4.02
CA PRO A 470 -39.16 -16.08 -5.31
C PRO A 470 -39.57 -14.72 -5.90
N ARG A 471 -38.79 -13.69 -5.57
CA ARG A 471 -38.97 -12.35 -6.09
C ARG A 471 -38.58 -12.43 -7.54
N VAL A 472 -39.58 -12.25 -8.41
CA VAL A 472 -39.31 -12.04 -9.82
C VAL A 472 -38.65 -10.67 -9.93
N TRP A 473 -37.34 -10.66 -10.14
CA TRP A 473 -36.55 -9.44 -10.32
C TRP A 473 -37.19 -8.59 -11.44
N SER A 474 -37.78 -7.46 -11.08
CA SER A 474 -38.22 -6.46 -12.06
C SER A 474 -36.99 -5.64 -12.50
N GLY A 475 -37.03 -5.02 -13.69
CA GLY A 475 -35.91 -4.24 -14.21
C GLY A 475 -35.47 -3.09 -13.28
N ASP A 476 -36.34 -2.68 -12.36
CA ASP A 476 -36.08 -1.66 -11.33
C ASP A 476 -35.50 -2.23 -10.02
N GLN A 477 -35.46 -3.56 -9.86
CA GLN A 477 -34.94 -4.28 -8.71
C GLN A 477 -33.93 -5.35 -9.17
N VAL A 478 -32.85 -4.95 -9.81
CA VAL A 478 -31.68 -5.84 -10.00
C VAL A 478 -31.15 -6.21 -8.60
N PRO A 479 -30.74 -7.47 -8.35
CA PRO A 479 -30.08 -7.81 -7.10
C PRO A 479 -28.93 -6.86 -6.82
N ASP A 480 -28.86 -6.38 -5.59
CA ASP A 480 -27.60 -5.86 -5.08
C ASP A 480 -26.62 -7.03 -5.03
N LEU A 481 -25.67 -7.01 -5.96
CA LEU A 481 -24.60 -7.98 -6.09
C LEU A 481 -23.33 -7.36 -5.53
N ARG A 482 -22.68 -8.08 -4.62
CA ARG A 482 -21.42 -7.63 -4.03
C ARG A 482 -20.42 -8.75 -3.98
N ILE A 483 -19.22 -8.50 -4.45
CA ILE A 483 -18.09 -9.40 -4.22
C ILE A 483 -17.39 -8.94 -2.95
N THR A 484 -17.12 -9.90 -2.07
CA THR A 484 -16.31 -9.70 -0.87
C THR A 484 -15.01 -10.44 -1.10
N SER A 485 -13.91 -9.71 -1.21
CA SER A 485 -12.60 -10.32 -1.40
C SER A 485 -12.14 -10.95 -0.10
N ILE A 486 -11.78 -12.25 -0.13
CA ILE A 486 -11.34 -12.99 1.05
C ILE A 486 -9.90 -13.45 0.86
N ILE A 487 -9.01 -13.01 1.75
CA ILE A 487 -7.58 -13.34 1.68
C ILE A 487 -7.22 -14.30 2.82
N GLY A 488 -6.84 -15.53 2.45
CA GLY A 488 -6.37 -16.55 3.41
C GLY A 488 -7.44 -17.21 4.28
N GLY A 489 -8.72 -16.92 4.07
CA GLY A 489 -9.83 -17.48 4.85
C GLY A 489 -9.81 -17.06 6.32
N GLU A 490 -10.32 -17.92 7.20
CA GLU A 490 -10.16 -17.74 8.66
C GLU A 490 -8.74 -18.13 9.08
N THR A 491 -7.93 -17.13 9.40
CA THR A 491 -6.54 -17.33 9.76
C THR A 491 -6.05 -16.26 10.73
N ASN A 492 -4.79 -16.36 11.13
CA ASN A 492 -4.13 -15.35 11.94
C ASN A 492 -3.31 -14.39 11.05
N LEU A 493 -2.68 -13.37 11.65
CA LEU A 493 -1.93 -12.37 10.88
C LEU A 493 -0.78 -12.99 10.06
N GLY A 494 -0.07 -13.98 10.61
CA GLY A 494 0.99 -14.69 9.87
C GLY A 494 0.43 -15.44 8.65
N GLY A 495 -0.65 -16.20 8.84
CA GLY A 495 -1.31 -16.91 7.75
C GLY A 495 -1.94 -16.00 6.70
N PHE A 496 -2.45 -14.83 7.11
CA PHE A 496 -2.90 -13.78 6.18
C PHE A 496 -1.74 -13.26 5.33
N MET A 497 -0.60 -12.92 5.94
CA MET A 497 0.57 -12.45 5.19
C MET A 497 1.10 -13.52 4.23
N SER A 498 1.16 -14.79 4.65
CA SER A 498 1.52 -15.92 3.79
C SER A 498 0.57 -16.06 2.59
N ALA A 499 -0.74 -16.02 2.84
CA ALA A 499 -1.75 -16.12 1.80
C ALA A 499 -1.68 -14.93 0.84
N LEU A 500 -1.50 -13.71 1.36
CA LEU A 500 -1.40 -12.49 0.57
C LEU A 500 -0.19 -12.52 -0.38
N VAL A 501 0.98 -12.95 0.11
CA VAL A 501 2.18 -13.08 -0.72
C VAL A 501 2.02 -14.17 -1.77
N ALA A 502 1.46 -15.33 -1.40
CA ALA A 502 1.20 -16.41 -2.35
C ALA A 502 0.22 -15.98 -3.46
N GLN A 503 -0.91 -15.39 -3.06
CA GLN A 503 -1.93 -14.89 -3.99
C GLN A 503 -1.39 -13.76 -4.86
N SER A 504 -0.52 -12.89 -4.33
CA SER A 504 0.02 -11.75 -5.08
C SER A 504 0.71 -12.16 -6.38
N LEU A 505 1.47 -13.24 -6.37
CA LEU A 505 2.20 -13.73 -7.55
C LEU A 505 1.27 -14.40 -8.56
N ASP A 506 0.24 -15.09 -8.07
CA ASP A 506 -0.77 -15.77 -8.89
C ASP A 506 -1.83 -14.79 -9.43
N ARG A 507 -1.91 -13.59 -8.87
CA ARG A 507 -2.96 -12.61 -9.15
C ARG A 507 -2.39 -11.22 -9.45
N THR A 508 -1.13 -11.14 -9.90
CA THR A 508 -0.51 -9.87 -10.24
C THR A 508 -1.25 -9.20 -11.40
N GLY A 509 -1.63 -7.93 -11.22
CA GLY A 509 -2.37 -7.17 -12.24
C GLY A 509 -3.89 -7.29 -12.11
N GLU A 510 -4.39 -8.17 -11.25
CA GLU A 510 -5.80 -8.16 -10.86
C GLU A 510 -6.05 -6.99 -9.89
N PRO A 511 -7.19 -6.33 -10.01
CA PRO A 511 -7.52 -5.18 -9.17
C PRO A 511 -7.73 -5.66 -7.72
N GLY A 512 -7.05 -5.02 -6.76
CA GLY A 512 -7.26 -5.26 -5.33
C GLY A 512 -6.29 -6.23 -4.66
N ILE A 513 -5.28 -6.72 -5.38
CA ILE A 513 -4.20 -7.50 -4.79
C ILE A 513 -2.87 -6.75 -4.96
N PRO A 514 -2.21 -6.35 -3.85
CA PRO A 514 -0.94 -5.66 -3.92
C PRO A 514 0.12 -6.57 -4.52
N PHE A 515 1.05 -6.02 -5.30
CA PHE A 515 2.18 -6.76 -5.85
C PHE A 515 3.30 -6.92 -4.80
N LEU A 516 3.36 -8.07 -4.16
CA LEU A 516 4.24 -8.46 -3.05
C LEU A 516 5.01 -9.73 -3.43
N ARG A 517 6.15 -9.94 -2.78
CA ARG A 517 7.02 -11.09 -2.99
C ARG A 517 7.44 -11.74 -1.69
N ASP A 518 7.89 -12.99 -1.78
CA ASP A 518 8.53 -13.73 -0.69
C ASP A 518 9.78 -13.04 -0.13
N ASP A 519 10.42 -12.17 -0.92
CA ASP A 519 11.58 -11.39 -0.51
C ASP A 519 11.23 -9.98 0.00
N ASP A 520 9.95 -9.59 0.01
CA ASP A 520 9.51 -8.30 0.55
C ASP A 520 9.14 -8.38 2.04
N PHE A 521 8.68 -9.54 2.50
CA PHE A 521 8.27 -9.75 3.90
C PHE A 521 9.05 -10.88 4.57
N ASP A 522 9.30 -10.71 5.87
CA ASP A 522 9.73 -11.80 6.76
C ASP A 522 8.52 -12.38 7.47
N VAL A 523 7.78 -13.23 6.75
CA VAL A 523 6.53 -13.86 7.21
C VAL A 523 6.72 -14.59 8.56
N ALA A 524 7.90 -15.18 8.79
CA ALA A 524 8.20 -15.90 10.03
C ALA A 524 8.10 -14.98 11.27
N THR A 525 8.40 -13.69 11.13
CA THR A 525 8.25 -12.72 12.23
C THR A 525 6.77 -12.45 12.55
N PHE A 526 5.89 -12.42 11.56
CA PHE A 526 4.44 -12.28 11.76
C PHE A 526 3.83 -13.53 12.42
N GLU A 527 4.30 -14.71 12.03
CA GLU A 527 3.94 -15.97 12.69
C GLU A 527 4.43 -15.99 14.15
N ALA A 528 5.67 -15.54 14.40
CA ALA A 528 6.26 -15.51 15.73
C ALA A 528 5.48 -14.59 16.70
N ILE A 529 5.06 -13.39 16.27
CA ILE A 529 4.27 -12.50 17.13
C ILE A 529 2.91 -13.12 17.46
N THR A 530 2.31 -13.85 16.53
CA THR A 530 1.02 -14.51 16.69
C THR A 530 1.14 -15.73 17.61
N ALA A 531 2.19 -16.53 17.43
CA ALA A 531 2.47 -17.70 18.26
C ALA A 531 2.74 -17.30 19.71
N ALA A 532 3.42 -16.17 19.93
CA ALA A 532 3.71 -15.64 21.26
C ALA A 532 2.47 -15.26 22.08
N ILE A 533 1.30 -15.13 21.45
CA ILE A 533 0.04 -14.73 22.09
C ILE A 533 -1.08 -15.75 21.91
N ALA A 534 -0.83 -16.89 21.23
CA ALA A 534 -1.86 -17.85 20.84
C ALA A 534 -2.64 -18.45 22.02
N GLY A 535 -1.99 -18.62 23.18
CA GLY A 535 -2.65 -19.11 24.40
C GLY A 535 -3.44 -18.05 25.17
N GLU A 536 -3.22 -16.77 24.90
CA GLU A 536 -3.77 -15.65 25.70
C GLU A 536 -4.77 -14.78 24.94
N ALA A 537 -4.73 -14.82 23.60
CA ALA A 537 -5.52 -13.95 22.72
C ALA A 537 -6.20 -14.77 21.60
N PRO A 538 -7.27 -15.54 21.91
CA PRO A 538 -7.99 -16.35 20.92
C PRO A 538 -8.57 -15.50 19.78
N TYR A 539 -8.89 -14.23 20.04
CA TYR A 539 -9.40 -13.26 19.05
C TYR A 539 -8.39 -12.83 17.96
N LEU A 540 -7.15 -13.32 18.05
CA LEU A 540 -6.12 -13.11 17.04
C LEU A 540 -5.80 -14.38 16.25
N GLN A 541 -6.34 -15.54 16.64
CA GLN A 541 -6.03 -16.81 16.00
C GLN A 541 -6.93 -17.13 14.81
N ALA A 542 -8.19 -16.68 14.85
CA ALA A 542 -9.17 -16.87 13.78
C ALA A 542 -9.80 -15.52 13.41
N ARG A 543 -9.27 -14.91 12.34
CA ARG A 543 -9.71 -13.64 11.78
C ARG A 543 -10.04 -13.85 10.31
N SER A 544 -11.14 -13.25 9.84
CA SER A 544 -11.55 -13.30 8.44
C SER A 544 -11.19 -11.98 7.78
N TYR A 545 -10.16 -12.02 6.93
CA TYR A 545 -9.67 -10.86 6.17
C TYR A 545 -10.53 -10.70 4.91
N ALA A 546 -11.74 -10.22 5.14
CA ALA A 546 -12.79 -10.00 4.15
C ALA A 546 -12.98 -8.50 3.90
N PHE A 547 -12.89 -8.09 2.63
CA PHE A 547 -12.90 -6.68 2.23
C PHE A 547 -14.05 -6.41 1.26
N HIS A 548 -14.82 -5.35 1.55
CA HIS A 548 -15.93 -4.87 0.72
C HIS A 548 -15.65 -3.49 0.12
N GLU A 549 -14.72 -2.75 0.71
CA GLU A 549 -14.26 -1.45 0.26
C GLU A 549 -12.74 -1.50 0.10
N SER A 550 -12.22 -0.61 -0.76
CA SER A 550 -10.77 -0.48 -0.93
C SER A 550 -10.15 0.04 0.36
N ILE A 551 -9.21 -0.74 0.90
CA ILE A 551 -8.40 -0.36 2.06
C ILE A 551 -6.93 -0.56 1.73
N THR A 552 -6.08 0.40 2.06
CA THR A 552 -4.64 0.20 1.86
C THR A 552 -4.10 -0.89 2.80
N LEU A 553 -3.15 -1.70 2.32
CA LEU A 553 -2.47 -2.69 3.17
C LEU A 553 -1.83 -2.02 4.40
N ARG A 554 -1.34 -0.78 4.25
CA ARG A 554 -0.82 0.04 5.35
C ARG A 554 -1.85 0.26 6.44
N GLU A 555 -3.05 0.69 6.09
CA GLU A 555 -4.11 0.99 7.06
C GLU A 555 -4.55 -0.28 7.80
N LEU A 556 -4.72 -1.38 7.06
CA LEU A 556 -5.03 -2.68 7.63
C LEU A 556 -3.98 -3.13 8.65
N LEU A 557 -2.71 -3.16 8.23
CA LEU A 557 -1.60 -3.59 9.08
C LEU A 557 -1.42 -2.64 10.27
N THR A 558 -1.71 -1.36 10.12
CA THR A 558 -1.65 -0.39 11.22
C THR A 558 -2.55 -0.80 12.36
N HIS A 559 -3.80 -1.13 12.08
CA HIS A 559 -4.75 -1.53 13.11
C HIS A 559 -4.50 -2.96 13.61
N GLU A 560 -4.11 -3.88 12.75
CA GLU A 560 -3.78 -5.26 13.14
C GLU A 560 -2.57 -5.31 14.07
N LEU A 561 -1.49 -4.62 13.73
CA LEU A 561 -0.30 -4.57 14.58
C LEU A 561 -0.57 -3.85 15.89
N ARG A 562 -1.43 -2.82 15.88
CA ARG A 562 -1.92 -2.19 17.12
C ARG A 562 -2.62 -3.19 18.03
N LEU A 563 -3.47 -4.04 17.45
CA LEU A 563 -4.19 -5.05 18.20
C LEU A 563 -3.24 -6.11 18.80
N HIS A 564 -2.14 -6.42 18.12
CA HIS A 564 -1.10 -7.34 18.59
C HIS A 564 -0.11 -6.72 19.58
N GLY A 565 -0.15 -5.41 19.80
CA GLY A 565 0.90 -4.73 20.55
C GLY A 565 2.25 -4.81 19.83
N ALA A 566 2.27 -4.64 18.51
CA ALA A 566 3.43 -4.83 17.64
C ALA A 566 3.64 -3.63 16.69
N TYR A 567 4.78 -3.61 16.01
CA TYR A 567 5.12 -2.62 14.98
C TYR A 567 5.97 -3.27 13.88
N LEU A 568 5.97 -2.67 12.69
CA LEU A 568 6.81 -3.06 11.57
C LEU A 568 8.23 -2.56 11.75
N TYR A 569 9.17 -3.37 11.31
CA TYR A 569 10.57 -3.01 11.19
C TYR A 569 11.17 -3.61 9.93
N LEU A 570 12.36 -3.15 9.55
CA LEU A 570 13.13 -3.72 8.46
C LEU A 570 14.20 -4.67 9.03
N THR A 571 14.23 -5.90 8.52
CA THR A 571 15.27 -6.87 8.87
C THR A 571 16.62 -6.48 8.27
N ALA A 572 17.70 -7.20 8.63
CA ALA A 572 19.01 -6.97 8.03
C ALA A 572 19.02 -7.18 6.50
N ASP A 573 18.14 -8.04 6.00
CA ASP A 573 17.92 -8.29 4.56
C ASP A 573 16.91 -7.33 3.93
N TRP A 574 16.51 -6.28 4.65
CA TRP A 574 15.56 -5.26 4.21
C TRP A 574 14.16 -5.79 3.86
N LYS A 575 13.76 -6.89 4.52
CA LYS A 575 12.38 -7.37 4.48
C LYS A 575 11.55 -6.66 5.53
N LEU A 576 10.27 -6.45 5.26
CA LEU A 576 9.31 -5.98 6.24
C LEU A 576 8.96 -7.13 7.19
N GLY A 577 9.31 -6.96 8.47
CA GLY A 577 8.94 -7.89 9.54
C GLY A 577 8.11 -7.18 10.61
N ALA A 578 7.64 -7.94 11.61
CA ALA A 578 6.92 -7.41 12.76
C ALA A 578 7.62 -7.76 14.08
N LYS A 579 7.73 -6.80 15.00
CA LYS A 579 8.30 -6.98 16.34
C LYS A 579 7.29 -6.53 17.39
N ARG A 580 7.25 -7.24 18.53
CA ARG A 580 6.39 -6.84 19.66
C ARG A 580 6.91 -5.58 20.31
N LEU A 581 6.00 -4.70 20.70
CA LEU A 581 6.27 -3.54 21.51
C LEU A 581 6.56 -4.02 22.95
N ALA A 582 7.82 -3.92 23.37
CA ALA A 582 8.28 -4.29 24.69
C ALA A 582 9.21 -3.22 25.25
N ALA A 583 9.16 -3.03 26.57
CA ALA A 583 10.12 -2.16 27.24
C ALA A 583 11.53 -2.76 27.11
N PRO A 584 12.58 -1.94 26.96
CA PRO A 584 13.95 -2.42 26.89
C PRO A 584 14.38 -3.00 28.25
N VAL A 585 14.42 -4.33 28.38
CA VAL A 585 14.84 -5.02 29.62
C VAL A 585 16.27 -5.54 29.52
N ASN A 586 16.66 -6.08 28.36
CA ASN A 586 18.00 -6.60 28.09
C ASN A 586 18.52 -5.99 26.79
N PRO A 587 19.81 -5.61 26.70
CA PRO A 587 20.39 -5.14 25.44
C PRO A 587 20.58 -6.30 24.48
N ASP A 588 20.15 -6.10 23.23
CA ASP A 588 20.53 -6.93 22.09
C ASP A 588 21.96 -6.59 21.67
N HIS A 589 22.35 -5.31 21.79
CA HIS A 589 23.66 -4.79 21.44
C HIS A 589 24.22 -3.83 22.51
N ASP A 590 25.53 -3.88 22.71
CA ASP A 590 26.27 -2.84 23.44
C ASP A 590 26.84 -1.85 22.41
N ILE A 591 26.36 -0.60 22.45
CA ILE A 591 26.80 0.47 21.56
C ILE A 591 27.55 1.51 22.39
N THR A 592 28.86 1.61 22.18
CA THR A 592 29.57 2.81 22.62
C THR A 592 29.30 3.91 21.61
N ALA A 593 28.68 5.02 22.03
CA ALA A 593 28.51 6.17 21.15
C ALA A 593 29.89 6.56 20.61
N ALA A 594 29.96 6.84 19.31
CA ALA A 594 31.17 7.33 18.72
C ALA A 594 31.41 8.74 19.23
N ILE A 595 32.20 8.88 20.29
CA ILE A 595 32.88 10.13 20.57
C ILE A 595 34.03 10.20 19.55
N ASP A 596 33.71 10.28 18.26
CA ASP A 596 34.74 10.66 17.31
C ASP A 596 35.00 12.14 17.51
N ARG A 597 36.15 12.45 18.10
CA ARG A 597 36.72 13.79 18.22
C ARG A 597 36.91 14.49 16.86
N ARG A 598 36.59 13.83 15.74
CA ARG A 598 36.84 14.32 14.36
C ARG A 598 35.61 14.73 13.57
N THR A 599 34.39 14.42 14.00
CA THR A 599 33.19 14.80 13.23
C THR A 599 32.60 16.09 13.77
N ASP A 600 32.61 17.15 12.96
CA ASP A 600 31.94 18.42 13.21
C ASP A 600 30.39 18.30 13.29
N GLU A 601 29.84 17.08 13.36
CA GLU A 601 28.41 16.75 13.25
C GLU A 601 27.59 16.94 14.55
N GLY A 602 28.19 17.55 15.57
CA GLY A 602 27.52 17.90 16.83
C GLY A 602 27.47 16.76 17.86
N PHE A 603 27.02 17.08 19.07
CA PHE A 603 27.09 16.20 20.24
C PHE A 603 25.89 15.26 20.42
N GLY A 604 25.02 15.18 19.41
CA GLY A 604 23.69 14.62 19.52
C GLY A 604 22.67 15.61 20.11
N ALA A 605 21.42 15.18 20.21
CA ALA A 605 20.30 15.95 20.74
C ALA A 605 19.44 15.08 21.67
N VAL A 606 18.85 15.70 22.68
CA VAL A 606 17.85 15.06 23.56
C VAL A 606 16.58 15.87 23.46
N ASP A 607 15.53 15.26 22.94
CA ASP A 607 14.18 15.80 22.93
C ASP A 607 13.39 15.17 24.07
N LEU A 608 12.90 16.01 24.99
CA LEU A 608 11.99 15.59 26.05
C LEU A 608 10.56 15.68 25.54
N SER A 609 9.88 14.54 25.51
CA SER A 609 8.49 14.48 25.10
C SER A 609 7.57 14.40 26.32
N THR A 610 6.62 15.33 26.37
CA THR A 610 5.46 15.24 27.28
C THR A 610 4.24 14.61 26.58
N ASP A 611 4.44 14.11 25.37
CA ASP A 611 3.41 13.56 24.50
C ASP A 611 3.08 12.12 24.90
N VAL A 612 2.40 11.98 26.03
CA VAL A 612 2.00 10.67 26.57
C VAL A 612 0.67 10.20 25.98
N VAL A 613 0.53 8.90 25.70
CA VAL A 613 -0.75 8.27 25.38
C VAL A 613 -1.49 8.00 26.70
N ASN A 614 -2.63 8.67 26.92
CA ASN A 614 -3.40 8.52 28.16
C ASN A 614 -4.75 7.82 27.97
N VAL A 615 -5.16 7.61 26.72
CA VAL A 615 -6.38 6.85 26.37
C VAL A 615 -6.07 5.90 25.21
N VAL A 616 -6.42 4.63 25.38
CA VAL A 616 -6.47 3.65 24.29
C VAL A 616 -7.94 3.30 24.05
N GLU A 617 -8.41 3.51 22.83
CA GLU A 617 -9.77 3.19 22.41
C GLU A 617 -9.75 2.01 21.43
N ILE A 618 -10.49 0.96 21.74
CA ILE A 618 -10.59 -0.27 20.95
C ILE A 618 -12.03 -0.39 20.47
N ARG A 619 -12.24 -0.42 19.15
CA ARG A 619 -13.54 -0.63 18.51
C ARG A 619 -13.59 -2.02 17.91
N THR A 620 -14.68 -2.73 18.15
CA THR A 620 -14.83 -4.14 17.76
C THR A 620 -16.11 -4.35 16.95
N GLY A 621 -16.31 -5.56 16.43
CA GLY A 621 -17.50 -5.92 15.67
C GLY A 621 -17.65 -5.09 14.40
N TYR A 622 -16.61 -5.08 13.57
CA TYR A 622 -16.69 -4.51 12.23
C TYR A 622 -17.72 -5.31 11.42
N VAL A 623 -18.70 -4.61 10.88
CA VAL A 623 -19.77 -5.16 10.05
C VAL A 623 -19.94 -4.23 8.86
N VAL A 624 -20.06 -4.79 7.67
CA VAL A 624 -20.42 -4.02 6.49
C VAL A 624 -21.93 -3.90 6.41
N ASP A 625 -22.42 -2.68 6.27
CA ASP A 625 -23.85 -2.40 6.20
C ASP A 625 -24.48 -2.75 4.84
N GLU A 626 -25.79 -2.56 4.75
CA GLU A 626 -26.57 -2.74 3.51
C GLU A 626 -26.17 -1.74 2.42
N ASP A 627 -25.37 -0.70 2.68
CA ASP A 627 -24.87 0.27 1.70
C ASP A 627 -23.41 -0.02 1.29
N GLY A 628 -22.78 -1.04 1.87
CA GLY A 628 -21.41 -1.46 1.58
C GLY A 628 -20.37 -0.69 2.39
N LYS A 629 -20.80 0.09 3.38
CA LYS A 629 -19.92 0.86 4.25
C LYS A 629 -19.55 0.06 5.49
N GLY A 630 -18.28 0.06 5.82
CA GLY A 630 -17.76 -0.48 7.05
C GLY A 630 -18.21 0.30 8.27
N GLU A 631 -18.89 -0.35 9.21
CA GLU A 631 -19.24 0.23 10.51
C GLU A 631 -18.83 -0.68 11.68
N PHE A 632 -18.35 -0.06 12.76
CA PHE A 632 -18.05 -0.78 14.00
C PHE A 632 -19.30 -0.83 14.88
N LYS A 633 -19.96 -2.00 14.93
CA LYS A 633 -21.21 -2.22 15.69
C LYS A 633 -21.01 -3.00 16.99
N GLY A 634 -19.79 -3.47 17.27
CA GLY A 634 -19.46 -4.22 18.48
C GLY A 634 -19.18 -3.34 19.70
N ASP A 635 -18.67 -3.97 20.76
CA ASP A 635 -18.29 -3.29 21.99
C ASP A 635 -17.13 -2.29 21.74
N GLN A 636 -17.22 -1.15 22.41
CA GLN A 636 -16.17 -0.13 22.42
C GLN A 636 -15.52 -0.09 23.81
N PHE A 637 -14.23 -0.38 23.87
CA PHE A 637 -13.45 -0.31 25.10
C PHE A 637 -12.64 0.97 25.12
N ARG A 638 -12.76 1.74 26.21
CA ARG A 638 -11.92 2.92 26.44
C ARG A 638 -11.15 2.73 27.73
N ILE A 639 -9.83 2.63 27.60
CA ILE A 639 -8.93 2.36 28.72
C ILE A 639 -8.18 3.65 29.05
N HIS A 640 -8.33 4.08 30.29
CA HIS A 640 -7.73 5.30 30.81
C HIS A 640 -6.54 4.96 31.71
N GLU A 641 -5.38 5.54 31.42
CA GLU A 641 -4.25 5.52 32.35
C GLU A 641 -4.40 6.74 33.29
N THR A 642 -4.69 6.49 34.57
CA THR A 642 -4.96 7.54 35.56
C THR A 642 -3.74 8.41 35.89
N ARG A 643 -2.53 7.84 35.96
CA ARG A 643 -1.28 8.55 36.22
C ARG A 643 -0.90 9.47 35.05
N SER A 644 -0.89 8.99 33.81
CA SER A 644 -0.68 9.75 32.57
C SER A 644 -1.70 10.87 32.44
N GLN A 645 -2.98 10.59 32.72
CA GLN A 645 -4.04 11.61 32.71
C GLN A 645 -3.87 12.65 33.83
N SER A 646 -3.36 12.25 35.00
CA SER A 646 -3.04 13.19 36.08
C SER A 646 -1.87 14.11 35.73
N ARG A 647 -0.89 13.61 34.96
CA ARG A 647 0.30 14.35 34.50
C ARG A 647 -0.01 15.24 33.29
N SER A 648 -0.86 14.78 32.38
CA SER A 648 -1.29 15.51 31.18
C SER A 648 -2.81 15.55 31.09
N ARG A 649 -3.38 16.74 31.28
CA ARG A 649 -4.83 16.97 31.18
C ARG A 649 -5.36 16.89 29.74
N ILE A 650 -4.47 16.97 28.75
CA ILE A 650 -4.83 16.89 27.34
C ILE A 650 -5.08 15.43 26.98
N ARG A 651 -6.27 15.12 26.44
CA ARG A 651 -6.59 13.78 25.95
C ARG A 651 -5.76 13.48 24.71
N ARG A 652 -4.89 12.48 24.81
CA ARG A 652 -4.03 11.96 23.75
C ARG A 652 -4.38 10.51 23.55
N GLN A 653 -5.17 10.27 22.51
CA GLN A 653 -5.84 9.01 22.26
C GLN A 653 -5.16 8.24 21.14
N MET A 654 -5.03 6.93 21.36
CA MET A 654 -4.69 5.95 20.33
C MET A 654 -5.92 5.13 19.99
N ASP A 655 -6.24 5.04 18.69
CA ASP A 655 -7.37 4.28 18.18
C ASP A 655 -6.93 2.93 17.58
N ILE A 656 -7.62 1.87 17.99
CA ILE A 656 -7.48 0.50 17.48
C ILE A 656 -8.85 0.11 16.92
N ALA A 657 -8.98 0.14 15.60
CA ALA A 657 -10.22 -0.11 14.87
C ALA A 657 -9.90 -1.00 13.66
N THR A 658 -9.78 -2.31 13.90
CA THR A 658 -9.45 -3.27 12.83
C THR A 658 -10.67 -3.51 11.94
N PRO A 659 -10.64 -3.16 10.64
CA PRO A 659 -11.74 -3.37 9.71
C PRO A 659 -11.81 -4.83 9.25
N ILE A 660 -11.80 -5.75 10.21
CA ILE A 660 -11.70 -7.20 10.03
C ILE A 660 -12.75 -7.85 10.91
N VAL A 661 -13.42 -8.86 10.37
CA VAL A 661 -14.39 -9.68 11.10
C VAL A 661 -13.61 -10.72 11.91
N SER A 662 -13.87 -10.77 13.22
CA SER A 662 -13.34 -11.83 14.10
C SER A 662 -14.48 -12.69 14.61
N SER A 663 -14.28 -14.01 14.62
CA SER A 663 -15.26 -14.98 15.12
C SER A 663 -15.43 -14.96 16.65
N SER A 664 -14.49 -14.33 17.37
CA SER A 664 -14.53 -14.26 18.83
C SER A 664 -14.62 -12.81 19.34
N THR A 665 -15.36 -12.64 20.43
CA THR A 665 -15.58 -11.36 21.07
C THR A 665 -14.41 -10.99 21.96
N ILE A 666 -13.92 -9.76 21.85
CA ILE A 666 -12.90 -9.21 22.77
C ILE A 666 -13.55 -8.93 24.12
N THR A 667 -12.97 -9.47 25.20
CA THR A 667 -13.45 -9.19 26.57
C THR A 667 -12.79 -7.93 27.15
N ARG A 668 -13.30 -7.44 28.29
CA ARG A 668 -12.64 -6.32 29.01
C ARG A 668 -11.21 -6.65 29.44
N GLN A 669 -10.93 -7.91 29.80
CA GLN A 669 -9.58 -8.33 30.19
C GLN A 669 -8.64 -8.33 28.97
N ASP A 670 -9.15 -8.75 27.81
CA ASP A 670 -8.39 -8.70 26.56
C ASP A 670 -8.09 -7.27 26.15
N ALA A 671 -9.09 -6.38 26.23
CA ALA A 671 -8.89 -4.95 25.99
C ALA A 671 -7.76 -4.38 26.87
N GLN A 672 -7.73 -4.72 28.16
CA GLN A 672 -6.65 -4.31 29.06
C GLN A 672 -5.28 -4.85 28.62
N ARG A 673 -5.21 -6.10 28.19
CA ARG A 673 -3.96 -6.70 27.66
C ARG A 673 -3.49 -5.99 26.39
N ILE A 674 -4.40 -5.70 25.45
CA ILE A 674 -4.10 -4.97 24.22
C ILE A 674 -3.53 -3.58 24.53
N ALA A 675 -4.13 -2.85 25.47
CA ALA A 675 -3.69 -1.50 25.82
C ALA A 675 -2.39 -1.45 26.66
N SER A 676 -2.06 -2.54 27.37
CA SER A 676 -0.98 -2.57 28.36
C SER A 676 0.40 -2.20 27.78
N PRO A 677 0.86 -2.75 26.63
CA PRO A 677 2.15 -2.37 26.05
C PRO A 677 2.25 -0.88 25.71
N TYR A 678 1.20 -0.31 25.12
CA TYR A 678 1.16 1.10 24.76
C TYR A 678 1.18 2.00 26.00
N ILE A 679 0.39 1.65 27.01
CA ILE A 679 0.36 2.38 28.27
C ILE A 679 1.70 2.28 29.01
N ALA A 680 2.32 1.09 29.03
CA ALA A 680 3.58 0.88 29.73
C ALA A 680 4.72 1.72 29.13
N ILE A 681 4.78 1.83 27.79
CA ILE A 681 5.86 2.53 27.10
C ILE A 681 5.54 4.00 26.86
N LEU A 682 4.32 4.31 26.39
CA LEU A 682 3.92 5.65 25.95
C LEU A 682 3.06 6.39 26.97
N GLY A 683 2.62 5.72 28.05
CA GLY A 683 1.90 6.39 29.14
C GLY A 683 2.81 7.22 30.05
N GLN A 684 4.13 7.03 29.98
CA GLN A 684 5.09 7.79 30.76
C GLN A 684 5.83 8.82 29.88
N PRO A 685 6.30 9.94 30.45
CA PRO A 685 7.24 10.81 29.75
C PRO A 685 8.43 10.01 29.22
N PHE A 686 8.95 10.40 28.07
CA PHE A 686 10.07 9.73 27.45
C PHE A 686 11.04 10.71 26.80
N GLN A 687 12.25 10.24 26.57
CA GLN A 687 13.31 10.91 25.84
C GLN A 687 13.45 10.30 24.45
N VAL A 688 13.64 11.18 23.47
CA VAL A 688 14.13 10.81 22.15
C VAL A 688 15.53 11.37 21.99
N ILE A 689 16.50 10.48 21.91
CA ILE A 689 17.92 10.81 21.93
C ILE A 689 18.49 10.54 20.54
N THR A 690 18.96 11.58 19.86
CA THR A 690 19.57 11.45 18.54
C THR A 690 21.08 11.55 18.66
N LEU A 691 21.82 10.50 18.28
CA LEU A 691 23.26 10.39 18.49
C LEU A 691 24.00 10.05 17.20
N PRO A 692 25.07 10.77 16.84
CA PRO A 692 26.00 10.31 15.81
C PRO A 692 26.73 9.05 16.29
N VAL A 693 26.90 8.09 15.39
CA VAL A 693 27.55 6.80 15.67
C VAL A 693 28.55 6.45 14.57
N MET A 694 29.56 5.66 14.92
CA MET A 694 30.50 5.10 13.97
C MET A 694 29.81 4.06 13.08
N ARG A 695 30.41 3.79 11.92
CA ARG A 695 29.94 2.75 10.99
C ARG A 695 29.89 1.35 11.60
N SER A 696 30.60 1.09 12.70
CA SER A 696 30.49 -0.16 13.48
C SER A 696 29.11 -0.39 14.08
N ALA A 697 28.30 0.66 14.26
CA ALA A 697 26.92 0.56 14.71
C ALA A 697 25.93 0.28 13.56
N TYR A 698 26.41 0.07 12.32
CA TYR A 698 25.55 -0.25 11.18
C TYR A 698 24.65 -1.47 11.37
N PRO A 699 25.11 -2.59 11.98
CA PRO A 699 24.26 -3.76 12.20
C PRO A 699 23.04 -3.52 13.10
N VAL A 700 23.03 -2.41 13.84
CA VAL A 700 21.94 -2.04 14.75
C VAL A 700 20.70 -1.66 13.94
N LEU A 701 19.59 -2.36 14.17
CA LEU A 701 18.33 -2.17 13.47
C LEU A 701 17.34 -1.35 14.30
N VAL A 702 16.33 -0.82 13.63
CA VAL A 702 15.17 -0.24 14.33
C VAL A 702 14.45 -1.35 15.09
N GLY A 703 14.19 -1.11 16.36
CA GLY A 703 13.56 -2.04 17.28
C GLY A 703 14.54 -2.82 18.16
N ASP A 704 15.85 -2.71 17.94
CA ASP A 704 16.83 -3.32 18.83
C ASP A 704 16.94 -2.57 20.15
N THR A 705 17.21 -3.30 21.23
CA THR A 705 17.55 -2.69 22.50
C THR A 705 19.05 -2.49 22.57
N VAL A 706 19.47 -1.27 22.84
CA VAL A 706 20.88 -0.90 22.87
C VAL A 706 21.25 -0.35 24.23
N ARG A 707 22.43 -0.77 24.71
CA ARG A 707 23.08 -0.12 25.83
C ARG A 707 24.03 0.93 25.29
N PHE A 708 23.92 2.17 25.75
CA PHE A 708 24.78 3.24 25.29
C PHE A 708 25.27 4.16 26.41
N SER A 709 26.48 4.67 26.22
CA SER A 709 27.02 5.77 27.02
C SER A 709 27.35 6.92 26.08
N THR A 710 26.98 8.14 26.46
CA THR A 710 27.43 9.37 25.81
C THR A 710 27.84 10.37 26.87
N PRO A 711 29.07 10.92 26.83
CA PRO A 711 29.54 11.88 27.82
C PRO A 711 28.84 13.24 27.75
N GLN A 712 28.25 13.59 26.61
CA GLN A 712 27.90 14.97 26.29
C GLN A 712 26.45 15.31 26.59
N LEU A 713 25.55 14.32 26.50
CA LEU A 713 24.12 14.51 26.70
C LEU A 713 23.79 14.48 28.20
N PRO A 714 22.83 15.31 28.66
CA PRO A 714 22.43 15.33 30.06
C PRO A 714 21.68 14.05 30.46
N ASP A 715 21.92 13.59 31.70
CA ASP A 715 21.26 12.44 32.32
C ASP A 715 21.09 12.65 33.83
N ASP A 716 19.87 12.49 34.36
CA ASP A 716 19.54 12.55 35.79
C ASP A 716 20.29 13.66 36.58
N GLY A 717 20.18 14.88 36.08
CA GLY A 717 20.81 16.07 36.64
C GLY A 717 22.34 16.12 36.62
N ARG A 718 22.98 15.25 35.82
CA ARG A 718 24.39 15.25 35.50
C ARG A 718 24.59 15.40 34.00
N ARG A 719 25.84 15.65 33.59
CA ARG A 719 26.25 15.48 32.21
C ARG A 719 26.81 14.08 32.01
N GLY A 720 26.47 13.48 30.89
CA GLY A 720 26.88 12.13 30.54
C GLY A 720 25.79 11.12 30.86
N ILE A 721 25.26 10.48 29.83
CA ILE A 721 24.50 9.25 29.95
C ILE A 721 25.51 8.12 30.07
N ASP A 722 25.43 7.32 31.13
CA ASP A 722 26.28 6.16 31.31
C ASP A 722 25.47 4.88 31.36
N ASN A 723 25.81 3.94 30.48
CA ASN A 723 25.30 2.58 30.47
C ASN A 723 23.76 2.48 30.39
N ALA A 724 23.11 3.46 29.76
CA ALA A 724 21.67 3.52 29.67
C ALA A 724 21.14 2.55 28.62
N LEU A 725 19.97 1.96 28.90
CA LEU A 725 19.23 1.16 27.93
C LEU A 725 18.25 2.05 27.17
N ALA A 726 18.19 1.86 25.87
CA ALA A 726 17.19 2.50 25.02
C ALA A 726 16.77 1.58 23.87
N LEU A 727 15.56 1.81 23.36
CA LEU A 727 15.04 1.18 22.16
C LEU A 727 15.45 2.01 20.95
N VAL A 728 16.03 1.41 19.92
CA VAL A 728 16.33 2.12 18.68
C VAL A 728 15.01 2.37 17.94
N VAL A 729 14.60 3.63 17.83
CA VAL A 729 13.38 4.04 17.10
C VAL A 729 13.69 4.71 15.78
N GLY A 730 14.97 4.92 15.45
CA GLY A 730 15.37 5.35 14.13
C GLY A 730 16.85 5.22 13.89
N ARG A 731 17.24 5.21 12.63
CA ARG A 731 18.63 5.26 12.18
C ARG A 731 18.72 5.97 10.84
N LYS A 732 19.80 6.69 10.63
CA LYS A 732 20.09 7.40 9.39
C LYS A 732 21.52 7.09 8.96
N TRP A 733 21.67 6.69 7.72
CA TRP A 733 22.96 6.31 7.15
C TRP A 733 23.24 7.14 5.91
N ASN A 734 24.44 7.70 5.86
CA ASN A 734 25.03 8.26 4.66
C ASN A 734 26.34 7.52 4.44
N PRO A 735 26.40 6.53 3.53
CA PRO A 735 27.61 5.75 3.35
C PRO A 735 28.83 6.57 2.87
N SER A 736 28.60 7.75 2.30
CA SER A 736 29.67 8.71 1.97
C SER A 736 30.23 9.44 3.21
N ALA A 737 29.52 9.42 4.33
CA ALA A 737 29.96 9.95 5.61
C ALA A 737 30.75 8.89 6.41
N PRO A 738 31.61 9.31 7.36
CA PRO A 738 32.38 8.38 8.19
C PRO A 738 31.50 7.57 9.17
N GLY A 739 30.27 7.99 9.43
CA GLY A 739 29.36 7.36 10.38
C GLY A 739 27.90 7.43 9.96
N GLY A 740 27.03 7.20 10.93
CA GLY A 740 25.58 7.36 10.82
C GLY A 740 25.02 8.03 12.05
N GLN A 741 23.70 7.97 12.20
CA GLN A 741 22.99 8.54 13.34
C GLN A 741 21.95 7.55 13.82
N LEU A 742 21.83 7.36 15.13
CA LEU A 742 20.76 6.59 15.77
C LEU A 742 19.80 7.54 16.49
N THR A 743 18.53 7.19 16.47
CA THR A 743 17.48 7.81 17.29
C THR A 743 17.00 6.77 18.29
N LEU A 744 17.19 7.06 19.58
CA LEU A 744 16.96 6.14 20.68
C LEU A 744 15.77 6.65 21.51
N PHE A 745 14.89 5.74 21.89
CA PHE A 745 13.76 5.97 22.78
C PHE A 745 14.09 5.43 24.17
N ARG A 746 13.96 6.26 25.19
CA ARG A 746 14.17 5.89 26.59
C ARG A 746 13.00 6.40 27.43
N THR A 747 12.38 5.52 28.21
CA THR A 747 11.39 5.93 29.20
C THR A 747 12.08 6.73 30.31
N LEU A 748 11.51 7.88 30.68
CA LEU A 748 12.07 8.72 31.74
C LEU A 748 11.79 8.10 33.11
N GLU A 749 12.87 7.80 33.83
CA GLU A 749 12.85 7.74 35.29
C GLU A 749 13.46 9.06 35.75
N ASP A 750 12.59 10.01 36.16
CA ASP A 750 12.92 11.31 36.77
C ASP A 750 14.05 12.12 36.11
N PHE A 751 13.72 13.04 35.19
CA PHE A 751 14.72 13.99 34.69
C PHE A 751 15.01 15.07 35.75
N GLY A 752 16.13 14.92 36.43
CA GLY A 752 16.74 16.00 37.21
C GLY A 752 17.24 17.12 36.29
N SER A 753 17.05 18.37 36.71
CA SER A 753 17.71 19.55 36.15
C SER A 753 19.22 19.31 35.95
N TYR A 754 19.80 19.66 34.81
CA TYR A 754 21.23 19.44 34.56
C TYR A 754 22.11 20.61 35.02
N ALA A 755 23.34 20.30 35.42
CA ALA A 755 24.35 21.28 35.79
C ALA A 755 24.86 22.05 34.56
N PRO A 756 24.91 23.40 34.59
CA PRO A 756 25.58 24.24 33.62
C PRO A 756 27.00 23.76 33.37
N SER A 757 27.38 23.87 32.11
CA SER A 757 28.71 23.51 31.66
C SER A 757 29.21 24.50 30.63
N ALA A 758 30.53 24.59 30.47
CA ALA A 758 31.17 25.42 29.45
C ALA A 758 32.26 24.63 28.73
N LYS A 759 32.31 24.72 27.40
CA LYS A 759 33.42 24.13 26.64
C LYS A 759 34.63 25.02 26.78
N VAL A 760 35.73 24.44 27.23
CA VAL A 760 36.98 25.17 27.42
C VAL A 760 37.79 25.09 26.13
N THR A 761 38.01 26.24 25.50
CA THR A 761 38.71 26.40 24.22
C THR A 761 40.19 26.73 24.41
N GLY A 762 40.59 27.07 25.63
CA GLY A 762 41.97 27.31 26.04
C GLY A 762 42.05 27.70 27.51
N TRP A 763 43.26 27.77 28.06
CA TRP A 763 43.49 28.41 29.34
C TRP A 763 44.86 29.07 29.42
N SER A 764 44.97 30.09 30.26
CA SER A 764 46.22 30.75 30.60
C SER A 764 46.41 30.80 32.11
N LEU A 765 47.65 30.70 32.56
CA LEU A 765 48.01 30.86 33.96
C LEU A 765 47.91 32.34 34.33
N THR A 766 47.14 32.68 35.37
CA THR A 766 46.92 34.07 35.81
C THR A 766 47.61 34.41 37.13
N GLY A 767 47.96 33.41 37.93
CA GLY A 767 48.67 33.58 39.19
C GLY A 767 49.14 32.24 39.78
N GLY A 768 50.30 32.24 40.46
CA GLY A 768 50.84 31.03 41.09
C GLY A 768 51.04 29.85 40.13
N THR A 769 50.78 28.62 40.60
CA THR A 769 50.82 27.38 39.78
C THR A 769 49.45 26.74 39.58
N THR A 770 48.40 27.29 40.18
CA THR A 770 47.06 26.70 40.24
C THR A 770 45.93 27.65 39.85
N GLU A 771 46.22 28.92 39.56
CA GLU A 771 45.20 29.88 39.14
C GLU A 771 45.24 30.06 37.62
N PHE A 772 44.12 29.75 36.98
CA PHE A 772 43.98 29.75 35.53
C PHE A 772 42.77 30.58 35.12
N THR A 773 42.86 31.24 33.98
CA THR A 773 41.71 31.78 33.27
C THR A 773 41.39 30.85 32.10
N LEU A 774 40.22 30.23 32.14
CA LEU A 774 39.69 29.39 31.09
C LEU A 774 38.97 30.25 30.06
N ALA A 775 39.37 30.14 28.79
CA ALA A 775 38.59 30.64 27.67
C ALA A 775 37.47 29.64 27.36
N THR A 776 36.24 30.13 27.22
CA THR A 776 35.06 29.30 26.94
C THR A 776 34.53 29.55 25.53
N ALA A 777 33.89 28.54 24.95
CA ALA A 777 33.11 28.72 23.74
C ALA A 777 31.94 29.69 23.99
N ALA A 778 31.49 30.37 22.94
CA ALA A 778 30.51 31.43 23.10
C ALA A 778 29.11 30.92 23.44
N ARG A 779 28.67 29.77 22.88
CA ARG A 779 27.26 29.32 22.90
C ARG A 779 27.13 27.81 22.67
N GLU A 780 27.93 27.01 23.34
CA GLU A 780 27.95 25.58 23.03
C GLU A 780 27.09 24.76 24.00
N TYR A 781 26.95 25.21 25.25
CA TYR A 781 26.23 24.48 26.29
C TYR A 781 25.19 25.31 27.06
N GLY A 782 25.20 26.64 26.90
CA GLY A 782 24.15 27.52 27.41
C GLY A 782 22.88 27.54 26.54
N PRO A 783 21.71 27.92 27.10
CA PRO A 783 20.51 28.27 26.35
C PRO A 783 20.79 29.30 25.24
N GLU A 784 20.02 29.21 24.16
CA GLU A 784 20.19 30.05 22.99
C GLU A 784 20.24 31.55 23.36
N GLY A 785 21.28 32.24 22.90
CA GLY A 785 21.47 33.68 23.15
C GLY A 785 22.37 34.05 24.33
N THR A 786 22.74 33.10 25.21
CA THR A 786 23.58 33.39 26.39
C THR A 786 25.00 32.83 26.27
N SER A 787 25.97 33.45 26.96
CA SER A 787 27.35 32.95 27.04
C SER A 787 27.44 31.79 28.03
N ASP A 788 28.12 30.70 27.68
CA ASP A 788 28.34 29.56 28.58
C ASP A 788 28.95 29.99 29.93
N ALA A 789 29.83 31.01 29.91
CA ALA A 789 30.43 31.55 31.13
C ALA A 789 29.45 32.27 32.05
N GLY A 790 28.31 32.75 31.53
CA GLY A 790 27.31 33.51 32.30
C GLY A 790 26.59 32.69 33.37
N PHE A 791 26.75 31.36 33.36
CA PHE A 791 26.17 30.45 34.34
C PHE A 791 27.06 30.17 35.56
N PHE A 792 28.28 30.72 35.56
CA PHE A 792 29.23 30.56 36.64
C PHE A 792 29.36 31.86 37.42
N PHE A 793 29.55 31.77 38.73
CA PHE A 793 29.74 32.89 39.63
C PHE A 793 31.00 32.72 40.46
N ALA A 794 31.54 33.85 40.95
CA ALA A 794 32.61 33.80 41.93
C ALA A 794 32.18 32.96 43.14
N ASP A 795 33.13 32.20 43.67
CA ASP A 795 32.97 31.20 44.71
C ASP A 795 32.32 29.86 44.35
N ASP A 796 31.89 29.67 43.10
CA ASP A 796 31.40 28.35 42.67
C ASP A 796 32.50 27.29 42.72
N GLU A 797 32.20 26.16 43.36
CA GLU A 797 32.98 24.94 43.16
C GLU A 797 32.69 24.40 41.75
N VAL A 798 33.75 24.00 41.05
CA VAL A 798 33.68 23.53 39.67
C VAL A 798 34.61 22.35 39.44
N THR A 799 34.27 21.56 38.44
CA THR A 799 35.09 20.44 37.97
C THR A 799 35.43 20.65 36.50
N LEU A 800 36.71 20.58 36.17
CA LEU A 800 37.23 20.61 34.82
C LEU A 800 37.58 19.18 34.39
N THR A 801 36.90 18.68 33.37
CA THR A 801 37.03 17.31 32.88
C THR A 801 37.65 17.29 31.49
N GLU A 802 38.69 16.47 31.31
CA GLU A 802 39.25 16.13 29.99
C GLU A 802 38.43 15.01 29.36
N TRP A 803 37.89 15.23 28.17
CA TRP A 803 37.17 14.19 27.43
C TRP A 803 38.15 13.32 26.63
N ALA A 804 38.85 12.42 27.33
CA ALA A 804 39.77 11.42 26.77
C ALA A 804 39.47 10.02 27.33
N THR A 805 40.00 8.96 26.71
CA THR A 805 39.82 7.56 27.15
C THR A 805 40.24 7.32 28.62
N ASN A 806 41.11 8.18 29.17
CA ASN A 806 41.50 8.21 30.58
C ASN A 806 41.26 9.61 31.18
N GLY A 807 40.08 10.18 30.93
CA GLY A 807 39.74 11.57 31.24
C GLY A 807 40.21 12.02 32.62
N ARG A 808 40.97 13.12 32.66
CA ARG A 808 41.46 13.72 33.90
C ARG A 808 40.42 14.68 34.44
N VAL A 809 40.30 14.72 35.77
CA VAL A 809 39.32 15.53 36.48
C VAL A 809 40.06 16.45 37.45
N TYR A 810 39.86 17.76 37.31
CA TYR A 810 40.47 18.78 38.17
C TYR A 810 39.38 19.56 38.88
N ARG A 811 39.45 19.62 40.21
CA ARG A 811 38.51 20.42 41.00
C ARG A 811 39.11 21.79 41.26
N GLY A 812 38.26 22.80 41.18
CA GLY A 812 38.64 24.18 41.43
C GLY A 812 37.50 25.01 41.98
N LYS A 813 37.81 26.26 42.27
CA LYS A 813 36.85 27.26 42.72
C LYS A 813 36.94 28.48 41.83
N VAL A 814 35.81 28.93 41.30
CA VAL A 814 35.72 30.12 40.45
C VAL A 814 36.08 31.35 41.28
N THR A 815 37.04 32.14 40.80
CA THR A 815 37.50 33.37 41.47
C THR A 815 36.92 34.62 40.80
N ALA A 816 36.69 34.58 39.48
CA ALA A 816 36.06 35.66 38.73
C ALA A 816 35.45 35.12 37.43
N VAL A 817 34.44 35.82 36.90
CA VAL A 817 33.80 35.49 35.63
C VAL A 817 33.68 36.73 34.77
N THR A 818 34.04 36.61 33.50
CA THR A 818 33.85 37.62 32.46
C THR A 818 32.96 37.00 31.37
N ALA A 819 31.66 37.26 31.46
CA ALA A 819 30.66 36.74 30.53
C ALA A 819 30.07 37.90 29.70
N PRO A 820 30.62 38.20 28.51
CA PRO A 820 29.98 39.17 27.63
C PRO A 820 28.60 38.65 27.20
N LEU A 821 27.65 39.57 27.01
CA LEU A 821 26.32 39.26 26.48
C LEU A 821 26.39 38.52 25.12
N PHE A 822 27.44 38.80 24.34
CA PHE A 822 27.73 38.16 23.05
C PHE A 822 29.24 37.85 22.95
N GLY A 823 29.59 36.57 22.80
CA GLY A 823 30.97 36.14 22.52
C GLY A 823 31.55 35.12 23.50
N PRO A 824 32.80 34.68 23.27
CA PRO A 824 33.51 33.79 24.18
C PRO A 824 33.71 34.45 25.54
N GLY A 825 33.37 33.74 26.61
CA GLY A 825 33.59 34.20 27.98
C GLY A 825 34.91 33.71 28.55
N ALA A 826 35.31 34.27 29.67
CA ALA A 826 36.48 33.83 30.43
C ALA A 826 36.10 33.56 31.90
N ILE A 827 36.57 32.44 32.45
CA ILE A 827 36.30 32.03 33.83
C ILE A 827 37.65 31.86 34.53
N SER A 828 37.94 32.68 35.53
CA SER A 828 39.12 32.54 36.38
C SER A 828 38.83 31.55 37.51
N ILE A 829 39.73 30.60 37.71
CA ILE A 829 39.54 29.46 38.62
C ILE A 829 40.85 29.18 39.37
N ALA A 830 40.75 28.97 40.68
CA ALA A 830 41.81 28.41 41.50
C ALA A 830 41.61 26.89 41.62
N PHE A 831 42.44 26.11 40.93
CA PHE A 831 42.42 24.65 41.00
C PHE A 831 43.16 24.11 42.23
N GLN A 832 42.83 22.89 42.65
CA GLN A 832 43.52 22.22 43.76
C GLN A 832 44.93 21.73 43.38
N CYS A 833 45.20 21.60 42.08
CA CYS A 833 46.50 21.21 41.56
C CYS A 833 46.78 21.89 40.19
N PRO A 834 48.04 21.95 39.74
CA PRO A 834 48.38 22.54 38.45
C PRO A 834 47.72 21.79 37.28
N LEU A 835 47.24 22.54 36.29
CA LEU A 835 46.74 21.98 35.03
C LEU A 835 47.92 21.64 34.08
N PRO A 836 47.75 20.64 33.20
CA PRO A 836 48.71 20.40 32.13
C PRO A 836 48.70 21.55 31.11
N SER A 837 49.67 21.54 30.20
CA SER A 837 49.60 22.37 29.00
C SER A 837 48.32 22.05 28.22
N PHE A 838 47.58 23.07 27.79
CA PHE A 838 46.38 22.88 26.97
C PHE A 838 46.74 22.07 25.72
N SER A 839 46.03 20.96 25.51
CA SER A 839 46.21 20.05 24.38
C SER A 839 45.08 20.21 23.37
N SER A 840 45.09 19.46 22.27
CA SER A 840 43.95 19.35 21.36
C SER A 840 42.78 18.53 21.93
N SER A 841 42.85 18.07 23.19
CA SER A 841 41.73 17.41 23.86
C SER A 841 40.58 18.41 24.07
N THR A 842 39.35 17.90 24.06
CA THR A 842 38.18 18.68 24.48
C THR A 842 38.09 18.70 26.00
N TRP A 843 37.85 19.88 26.56
CA TRP A 843 37.75 20.10 28.00
C TRP A 843 36.40 20.75 28.31
N THR A 844 35.79 20.35 29.41
CA THR A 844 34.52 20.94 29.87
C THR A 844 34.61 21.31 31.33
N LEU A 845 34.14 22.52 31.64
CA LEU A 845 33.95 22.98 33.00
C LEU A 845 32.50 22.74 33.41
N GLU A 846 32.28 22.19 34.59
CA GLU A 846 30.96 21.75 35.08
C GLU A 846 30.77 22.12 36.57
N LEU A 847 29.54 22.42 36.96
CA LEU A 847 29.17 22.51 38.37
C LEU A 847 29.04 21.10 39.00
N PRO A 848 29.32 20.95 40.30
CA PRO A 848 29.17 19.69 41.02
C PRO A 848 27.70 19.32 41.13
N LEU A 849 27.43 18.01 41.12
CA LEU A 849 26.11 17.37 41.05
C LEU A 849 25.05 18.03 41.95
N HIS A 850 23.78 18.04 41.52
CA HIS A 850 22.70 18.72 42.23
C HIS A 850 22.62 18.35 43.72
N GLN A 851 22.87 17.08 44.06
CA GLN A 851 22.85 16.57 45.44
C GLN A 851 23.95 17.15 46.35
N ILE A 852 25.06 17.59 45.76
CA ILE A 852 26.22 18.17 46.47
C ILE A 852 26.36 19.68 46.22
N ALA A 853 25.53 20.25 45.34
CA ALA A 853 25.49 21.67 45.06
C ALA A 853 25.00 22.48 46.27
N THR A 854 25.60 23.64 46.47
CA THR A 854 25.15 24.59 47.50
C THR A 854 23.72 25.06 47.22
N ALA A 855 23.04 25.61 48.23
CA ALA A 855 21.67 26.13 48.04
C ALA A 855 21.62 27.22 46.94
N ALA A 856 22.64 28.09 46.88
CA ALA A 856 22.76 29.10 45.84
C ALA A 856 22.96 28.49 44.44
N GLN A 857 23.80 27.46 44.32
CA GLN A 857 23.99 26.76 43.04
C GLN A 857 22.73 26.05 42.56
N ARG A 858 21.92 25.49 43.49
CA ARG A 858 20.64 24.85 43.16
C ARG A 858 19.58 25.83 42.67
N GLU A 859 19.61 27.08 43.16
CA GLU A 859 18.63 28.10 42.82
C GLU A 859 18.83 28.68 41.41
N TYR A 860 20.07 28.70 40.89
CA TYR A 860 20.41 29.39 39.63
C TYR A 860 21.16 28.54 38.60
N GLY A 861 21.82 27.47 39.04
CA GLY A 861 22.69 26.63 38.23
C GLY A 861 22.05 25.30 37.87
N TYR A 862 20.73 25.20 37.78
CA TYR A 862 20.06 23.95 37.43
C TYR A 862 18.78 24.29 36.66
N VAL A 863 18.72 23.94 35.38
CA VAL A 863 17.55 24.22 34.53
C VAL A 863 16.53 23.10 34.74
N GLY A 864 15.54 23.35 35.59
CA GLY A 864 14.36 22.51 35.78
C GLY A 864 13.45 23.13 36.82
N ASP A 865 12.15 23.20 36.54
CA ASP A 865 11.18 23.68 37.52
C ASP A 865 11.00 22.66 38.67
N TYR A 866 10.21 23.03 39.68
CA TYR A 866 9.89 22.20 40.86
C TYR A 866 9.23 20.85 40.50
N PHE A 867 8.82 20.63 39.25
CA PHE A 867 8.25 19.39 38.71
C PHE A 867 9.18 18.64 37.75
N GLY A 868 10.44 19.04 37.61
CA GLY A 868 11.40 18.40 36.69
C GLY A 868 11.12 18.70 35.21
N GLN A 869 10.39 19.78 34.89
CA GLN A 869 10.19 20.22 33.52
C GLN A 869 11.20 21.33 33.17
N LEU A 870 11.83 21.24 31.99
CA LEU A 870 12.56 22.38 31.41
C LEU A 870 11.54 23.48 31.12
N SER A 871 11.46 24.47 32.00
CA SER A 871 10.60 25.63 31.79
C SER A 871 11.04 26.37 30.52
N THR A 872 10.14 26.56 29.58
CA THR A 872 10.35 27.42 28.39
C THR A 872 10.33 28.92 28.73
N SER A 873 10.04 29.29 29.98
CA SER A 873 10.22 30.66 30.46
C SER A 873 11.69 30.92 30.79
N GLU A 874 12.18 32.07 30.32
CA GLU A 874 13.54 32.56 30.52
C GLU A 874 14.04 32.31 31.95
N PRO A 875 15.27 31.79 32.14
CA PRO A 875 15.86 31.73 33.48
C PRO A 875 15.88 33.15 34.05
N SER A 876 15.31 33.32 35.24
CA SER A 876 15.22 34.62 35.89
C SER A 876 16.63 35.18 36.09
N SER A 877 17.05 36.06 35.18
CA SER A 877 18.31 36.76 35.28
C SER A 877 18.30 37.58 36.57
N ARG A 878 19.34 37.39 37.39
CA ARG A 878 19.60 38.28 38.51
C ARG A 878 19.98 39.63 37.93
N VAL A 879 19.02 40.55 37.83
CA VAL A 879 19.33 41.98 37.78
C VAL A 879 19.97 42.29 39.13
N GLY A 880 21.31 42.31 39.17
CA GLY A 880 22.05 42.67 40.37
C GLY A 880 21.85 44.13 40.76
N PRO A 881 22.17 44.53 42.01
CA PRO A 881 22.42 45.93 42.34
C PRO A 881 23.65 46.48 41.61
#